data_AF-A0A7S3TMQ5-F1
#
_entry.id   AF-A0A7S3TMQ5-F1
#
_cell.length_a   1.000
_cell.length_b   1.000
_cell.length_c   1.000
_cell.angle_alpha   90.00
_cell.angle_beta   90.00
_cell.angle_gamma   90.00
#
_symmetry.space_group_name_H-M   'P 1'
#
loop_
_entity.id
_entity.type
_entity.pdbx_description
1 polymer ?
#
loop_
_entity_poly.entity_id
_entity_poly.type
_entity_poly.pdbx_seq_one_letter_code
_entity_poly.pdbx_strand_id
1 'polypeptide(L)'
;LHGDGGEPSVTMATLRLALALLVAHADGWTLTNSCNSEYCDGAVPPTPWLGPQRDVNGTLRENFKLIEYTGLWGLPPDAYSTVGLAGGITYAVHPLFCEQMRPQFPEENQQAFGVSFLNCDRLRQAIAEAFNTWAINHKRIHFEDVTETCWSQWSVGETTECKMAELLITTDQSYTGNLGGVDVSNFAAFVQNQKLGGAREPTVVPALTSGVQLTQGKGLTRSQMTINTGICWYLDTTFCYHFHSLNDAGWDVVLLMRILISVISVGCALIIFYILFAGLRQALCPKRKDSATERKRVFGKRCDAVLYFLAKMPLFALLFSLFFLIAAPTFYFMIFLPCWDCYDFKATVAHEAGHVLGFDHPDARPNLNLRAKVPMGADEVCRDPLSPKHVEYATVPEGYDSIMFSTTRHRSRTCLTKDDLEGLNFLYPTCSGDDIEGDALDQPECLETLELSGYLRFTLAIGIPYIIASLIIAVVQCCVGIYMKRRARNLDAQVNTLQRDASRMAKEQYALRMRIRALGGSMTPRDGNRSGRPNSAHIWEVFNRGSRSVVNMFTPSNGGSRTNVTAEFSEGCADHDEEGGGRGALGHHASSFEQENRMSVVRESEREGVRTSEFNRGTYQYEYEEESSGEDRASGAGRASAGDRTSISSLQLNMAKLRESDARLSAASVSSQKYAHRIQ
;
A
#
# COMPACT_ATOMS: atom_id res chain seq x y z
N LEU A 1 -3.71 14.46 29.97
CA LEU A 1 -2.50 15.30 29.84
C LEU A 1 -2.68 16.21 28.64
N HIS A 2 -3.56 17.21 28.78
CA HIS A 2 -3.77 18.28 27.81
C HIS A 2 -3.01 19.51 28.29
N GLY A 3 -2.24 20.13 27.41
CA GLY A 3 -1.51 21.36 27.70
C GLY A 3 -0.67 21.80 26.51
N ASP A 4 -1.20 22.80 25.81
CA ASP A 4 -0.59 23.77 24.89
C ASP A 4 -0.01 23.30 23.54
N GLY A 5 -0.57 23.91 22.49
CA GLY A 5 -0.28 23.71 21.08
C GLY A 5 0.99 24.41 20.63
N GLY A 6 2.13 23.91 21.10
CA GLY A 6 3.40 24.12 20.40
C GLY A 6 3.60 23.01 19.38
N GLU A 7 3.80 23.35 18.11
CA GLU A 7 4.26 22.39 17.10
C GLU A 7 5.51 21.66 17.66
N PRO A 8 5.48 20.32 17.81
CA PRO A 8 6.63 19.61 18.33
C PRO A 8 7.77 19.73 17.33
N SER A 9 8.94 20.15 17.80
CA SER A 9 10.16 20.13 16.97
C SER A 9 10.35 18.70 16.42
N VAL A 10 10.79 18.61 15.16
CA VAL A 10 11.02 17.33 14.46
C VAL A 10 11.79 16.32 15.32
N THR A 11 12.71 16.80 16.16
CA THR A 11 13.48 16.02 17.14
C THR A 11 12.66 15.41 18.28
N MET A 12 11.62 16.08 18.78
CA MET A 12 10.69 15.55 19.78
C MET A 12 9.78 14.49 19.17
N ALA A 13 9.38 14.65 17.90
CA ALA A 13 8.62 13.63 17.17
C ALA A 13 9.46 12.35 16.94
N THR A 14 10.75 12.49 16.58
CA THR A 14 11.64 11.32 16.44
C THR A 14 11.93 10.64 17.78
N LEU A 15 12.09 11.42 18.86
CA LEU A 15 12.32 10.87 20.19
C LEU A 15 11.06 10.20 20.75
N ARG A 16 9.87 10.76 20.51
CA ARG A 16 8.59 10.14 20.87
C ARG A 16 8.32 8.89 20.05
N LEU A 17 8.69 8.86 18.77
CA LEU A 17 8.59 7.66 17.93
C LEU A 17 9.57 6.58 18.41
N ALA A 18 10.81 6.94 18.76
CA ALA A 18 11.80 6.00 19.30
C ALA A 18 11.41 5.49 20.70
N LEU A 19 10.83 6.34 21.57
CA LEU A 19 10.27 5.92 22.86
C LEU A 19 9.01 5.07 22.68
N ALA A 20 8.13 5.41 21.74
CA ALA A 20 6.94 4.62 21.43
C ALA A 20 7.31 3.26 20.86
N LEU A 21 8.36 3.15 20.04
CA LEU A 21 8.90 1.89 19.54
C LEU A 21 9.55 1.04 20.65
N LEU A 22 10.22 1.69 21.62
CA LEU A 22 10.79 0.99 22.78
C LEU A 22 9.71 0.56 23.80
N VAL A 23 8.65 1.34 23.97
CA VAL A 23 7.52 1.03 24.87
C VAL A 23 6.57 0.02 24.25
N ALA A 24 6.32 0.08 22.93
CA ALA A 24 5.54 -0.92 22.19
C ALA A 24 6.22 -2.31 22.14
N HIS A 25 7.53 -2.40 22.45
CA HIS A 25 8.23 -3.67 22.64
C HIS A 25 8.20 -4.18 24.10
N ALA A 26 7.90 -3.32 25.07
CA ALA A 26 7.90 -3.68 26.50
C ALA A 26 6.50 -4.00 27.05
N ASP A 27 5.46 -3.39 26.49
CA ASP A 27 4.09 -3.72 26.83
C ASP A 27 3.58 -4.80 25.86
N GLY A 28 3.49 -6.03 26.33
CA GLY A 28 2.72 -7.08 25.66
C GLY A 28 1.25 -6.68 25.66
N TRP A 29 0.83 -5.96 24.64
CA TRP A 29 -0.59 -5.72 24.37
C TRP A 29 -1.22 -7.05 23.96
N THR A 30 -1.74 -7.79 24.93
CA THR A 30 -2.83 -8.74 24.70
C THR A 30 -4.04 -7.93 24.25
N LEU A 31 -4.12 -7.67 22.94
CA LEU A 31 -5.41 -7.45 22.30
C LEU A 31 -6.16 -8.76 22.44
N THR A 32 -7.07 -8.82 23.41
CA THR A 32 -8.11 -9.83 23.46
C THR A 32 -8.83 -9.77 22.13
N ASN A 33 -8.71 -10.83 21.32
CA ASN A 33 -9.55 -11.06 20.16
C ASN A 33 -11.00 -11.10 20.61
N SER A 34 -11.65 -9.94 20.59
CA SER A 34 -13.10 -9.81 20.69
C SER A 34 -13.69 -9.95 19.29
N CYS A 35 -13.54 -11.13 18.70
CA CYS A 35 -14.52 -11.63 17.74
C CYS A 35 -15.55 -12.44 18.55
N ASN A 36 -16.39 -11.75 19.32
CA ASN A 36 -17.62 -12.36 19.79
C ASN A 36 -18.58 -12.37 18.60
N SER A 37 -18.64 -13.51 17.90
CA SER A 37 -19.65 -13.82 16.89
C SER A 37 -21.05 -14.04 17.50
N GLU A 38 -21.33 -13.44 18.65
CA GLU A 38 -22.53 -13.69 19.46
C GLU A 38 -23.57 -12.57 19.34
N TYR A 39 -23.29 -11.52 18.54
CA TYR A 39 -24.16 -10.34 18.44
C TYR A 39 -24.98 -10.23 17.14
N CYS A 40 -24.86 -11.17 16.21
CA CYS A 40 -25.73 -11.24 15.03
C CYS A 40 -27.13 -11.85 15.32
N ASP A 41 -27.34 -12.44 16.51
CA ASP A 41 -28.61 -13.10 16.87
C ASP A 41 -29.55 -12.24 17.75
N GLY A 42 -29.16 -11.01 18.11
CA GLY A 42 -29.83 -10.22 19.15
C GLY A 42 -30.99 -9.32 18.71
N ALA A 43 -31.16 -9.06 17.41
CA ALA A 43 -32.30 -8.29 16.94
C ALA A 43 -33.52 -9.20 16.83
N VAL A 44 -34.48 -9.06 17.76
CA VAL A 44 -35.82 -9.67 17.64
C VAL A 44 -36.36 -9.30 16.25
N PRO A 45 -36.53 -10.27 15.32
CA PRO A 45 -36.98 -9.93 13.99
C PRO A 45 -38.38 -9.31 14.07
N PRO A 46 -38.64 -8.19 13.38
CA PRO A 46 -39.99 -7.63 13.31
C PRO A 46 -40.89 -8.66 12.64
N THR A 47 -41.69 -9.36 13.46
CA THR A 47 -42.55 -10.51 13.10
C THR A 47 -41.79 -11.70 12.48
N PRO A 48 -42.15 -12.95 12.79
CA PRO A 48 -41.59 -14.09 12.10
C PRO A 48 -42.02 -13.97 10.64
N TRP A 49 -41.07 -13.65 9.76
CA TRP A 49 -41.21 -13.91 8.34
C TRP A 49 -41.54 -15.39 8.23
N LEU A 50 -42.81 -15.70 8.01
CA LEU A 50 -43.24 -17.03 7.64
C LEU A 50 -42.59 -17.28 6.28
N GLY A 51 -41.39 -17.85 6.30
CA GLY A 51 -40.76 -18.43 5.13
C GLY A 51 -41.78 -19.32 4.41
N PRO A 52 -41.60 -19.60 3.11
CA PRO A 52 -42.59 -20.29 2.31
C PRO A 52 -43.10 -21.51 3.08
N GLN A 53 -44.39 -21.46 3.49
CA GLN A 53 -44.97 -22.52 4.30
C GLN A 53 -44.93 -23.78 3.45
N ARG A 54 -43.97 -24.66 3.77
CA ARG A 54 -44.00 -26.03 3.29
C ARG A 54 -45.26 -26.65 3.86
N ASP A 55 -46.02 -27.31 3.01
CA ASP A 55 -47.10 -28.14 3.50
C ASP A 55 -46.52 -29.30 4.32
N VAL A 56 -47.42 -30.10 4.91
CA VAL A 56 -47.06 -31.23 5.77
C VAL A 56 -46.23 -32.30 5.03
N ASN A 57 -46.19 -32.26 3.70
CA ASN A 57 -45.42 -33.16 2.85
C ASN A 57 -44.05 -32.59 2.42
N GLY A 58 -43.70 -31.39 2.87
CA GLY A 58 -42.46 -30.73 2.46
C GLY A 58 -42.52 -30.12 1.06
N THR A 59 -43.66 -30.21 0.37
CA THR A 59 -43.87 -29.52 -0.89
C THR A 59 -44.10 -28.04 -0.63
N LEU A 60 -43.36 -27.20 -1.35
CA LEU A 60 -43.62 -25.77 -1.38
C LEU A 60 -45.06 -25.59 -1.86
N ARG A 61 -45.89 -24.88 -1.09
CA ARG A 61 -47.20 -24.45 -1.60
C ARG A 61 -46.97 -23.81 -2.97
N GLU A 62 -47.61 -24.34 -4.01
CA GLU A 62 -47.50 -23.91 -5.42
C GLU A 62 -47.85 -22.41 -5.66
N ASN A 63 -48.16 -21.66 -4.60
CA ASN A 63 -48.58 -20.27 -4.64
C ASN A 63 -47.57 -19.29 -4.00
N PHE A 64 -46.33 -19.70 -3.69
CA PHE A 64 -45.32 -18.72 -3.27
C PHE A 64 -44.92 -17.86 -4.47
N LYS A 65 -45.51 -16.67 -4.56
CA LYS A 65 -45.22 -15.69 -5.61
C LYS A 65 -44.03 -14.85 -5.19
N LEU A 66 -42.83 -15.38 -5.45
CA LEU A 66 -41.55 -14.72 -5.18
C LEU A 66 -41.56 -13.24 -5.63
N ILE A 67 -42.20 -12.97 -6.77
CA ILE A 67 -42.30 -11.65 -7.38
C ILE A 67 -43.02 -10.58 -6.54
N GLU A 68 -43.90 -10.99 -5.61
CA GLU A 68 -44.58 -10.04 -4.71
C GLU A 68 -43.63 -9.49 -3.63
N TYR A 69 -42.53 -10.19 -3.37
CA TYR A 69 -41.57 -9.86 -2.32
C TYR A 69 -40.29 -9.22 -2.87
N THR A 70 -39.90 -9.57 -4.09
CA THR A 70 -38.75 -8.98 -4.77
C THR A 70 -39.02 -7.51 -5.11
N GLY A 71 -38.09 -6.62 -4.72
CA GLY A 71 -38.07 -5.25 -5.24
C GLY A 71 -37.26 -5.23 -6.52
N LEU A 72 -37.86 -4.79 -7.63
CA LEU A 72 -37.21 -4.72 -8.93
C LEU A 72 -37.34 -3.32 -9.48
N TRP A 73 -36.27 -2.82 -10.11
CA TRP A 73 -36.38 -1.65 -10.96
C TRP A 73 -37.15 -2.03 -12.23
N GLY A 74 -38.13 -1.20 -12.58
CA GLY A 74 -38.91 -1.35 -13.80
C GLY A 74 -38.28 -0.67 -15.01
N LEU A 75 -38.73 -1.02 -16.21
CA LEU A 75 -38.59 -0.15 -17.38
C LEU A 75 -39.40 1.15 -17.19
N PRO A 76 -39.02 2.25 -17.89
CA PRO A 76 -39.80 3.47 -17.87
C PRO A 76 -41.24 3.22 -18.32
N PRO A 77 -42.21 3.95 -17.75
CA PRO A 77 -43.63 3.79 -18.06
C PRO A 77 -43.98 4.10 -19.53
N ASP A 78 -43.16 4.92 -20.19
CA ASP A 78 -43.28 5.29 -21.60
C ASP A 78 -41.91 5.59 -22.21
N ALA A 79 -41.84 5.68 -23.53
CA ALA A 79 -40.58 5.88 -24.27
C ALA A 79 -39.91 7.25 -24.07
N TYR A 80 -40.59 8.21 -23.44
CA TYR A 80 -40.05 9.55 -23.17
C TYR A 80 -39.57 9.72 -21.72
N SER A 81 -39.97 8.80 -20.84
CA SER A 81 -39.52 8.77 -19.46
C SER A 81 -38.12 8.18 -19.37
N THR A 82 -37.26 8.86 -18.61
CA THR A 82 -35.89 8.40 -18.31
C THR A 82 -35.82 7.69 -16.95
N VAL A 83 -36.96 7.34 -16.36
CA VAL A 83 -37.03 6.72 -15.03
C VAL A 83 -36.84 5.21 -15.15
N GLY A 84 -36.03 4.62 -14.28
CA GLY A 84 -35.80 3.18 -14.18
C GLY A 84 -34.84 2.64 -15.24
N LEU A 85 -34.94 1.33 -15.47
CA LEU A 85 -34.03 0.61 -16.37
C LEU A 85 -34.34 0.95 -17.83
N ALA A 86 -33.31 1.35 -18.57
CA ALA A 86 -33.37 1.93 -19.93
C ALA A 86 -33.63 3.45 -20.04
N GLY A 87 -33.59 4.18 -18.92
CA GLY A 87 -33.00 5.53 -18.84
C GLY A 87 -31.69 5.56 -18.03
N GLY A 88 -31.38 4.45 -17.34
CA GLY A 88 -30.27 4.34 -16.40
C GLY A 88 -30.73 4.63 -14.98
N ILE A 89 -30.09 4.02 -13.98
CA ILE A 89 -30.36 4.39 -12.58
C ILE A 89 -29.58 5.67 -12.29
N THR A 90 -30.26 6.80 -12.20
CA THR A 90 -29.59 8.06 -11.87
C THR A 90 -29.22 8.07 -10.39
N TYR A 91 -28.01 8.50 -10.06
CA TYR A 91 -27.56 8.63 -8.68
C TYR A 91 -26.95 9.98 -8.40
N ALA A 92 -27.03 10.39 -7.12
CA ALA A 92 -26.38 11.59 -6.65
C ALA A 92 -25.71 11.35 -5.30
N VAL A 93 -24.52 11.93 -5.13
CA VAL A 93 -23.78 11.95 -3.87
C VAL A 93 -24.14 13.22 -3.11
N HIS A 94 -24.59 13.07 -1.86
CA HIS A 94 -24.95 14.20 -1.00
C HIS A 94 -23.76 15.16 -0.83
N PRO A 95 -23.94 16.50 -0.79
CA PRO A 95 -22.82 17.45 -0.87
C PRO A 95 -21.90 17.40 0.36
N LEU A 96 -22.43 17.01 1.52
CA LEU A 96 -21.64 16.80 2.75
C LEU A 96 -20.93 15.45 2.82
N PHE A 97 -21.23 14.53 1.88
CA PHE A 97 -20.72 13.16 1.91
C PHE A 97 -19.20 13.14 1.95
N CYS A 98 -18.54 13.86 1.03
CA CYS A 98 -17.08 13.88 0.95
C CYS A 98 -16.43 14.51 2.17
N GLU A 99 -17.03 15.57 2.74
CA GLU A 99 -16.50 16.23 3.94
C GLU A 99 -16.55 15.29 5.15
N GLN A 100 -17.63 14.52 5.28
CA GLN A 100 -17.84 13.59 6.39
C GLN A 100 -17.06 12.29 6.24
N MET A 101 -16.89 11.81 5.01
CA MET A 101 -16.21 10.54 4.73
C MET A 101 -14.70 10.66 4.71
N ARG A 102 -14.12 11.74 4.17
CA ARG A 102 -12.66 11.91 4.05
C ARG A 102 -11.90 11.65 5.36
N PRO A 103 -12.30 12.19 6.53
CA PRO A 103 -11.60 11.95 7.80
C PRO A 103 -11.59 10.48 8.26
N GLN A 104 -12.48 9.65 7.71
CA GLN A 104 -12.60 8.24 8.07
C GLN A 104 -11.61 7.33 7.33
N PHE A 105 -10.91 7.90 6.34
CA PHE A 105 -9.81 7.27 5.64
C PHE A 105 -8.52 7.58 6.40
N PRO A 106 -7.74 6.59 6.86
CA PRO A 106 -6.43 6.82 7.50
C PRO A 106 -5.44 7.62 6.64
N GLU A 107 -5.64 7.64 5.33
CA GLU A 107 -4.86 8.30 4.28
C GLU A 107 -4.83 9.84 4.44
N GLU A 108 -5.94 10.52 4.15
CA GLU A 108 -6.65 11.30 5.17
C GLU A 108 -5.85 12.02 6.28
N ASN A 109 -5.90 11.38 7.44
CA ASN A 109 -5.35 11.88 8.70
C ASN A 109 -3.82 11.96 8.70
N GLN A 110 -3.16 11.29 7.76
CA GLN A 110 -1.72 11.32 7.59
C GLN A 110 -1.35 12.33 6.49
N GLN A 111 -1.58 13.62 6.77
CA GLN A 111 -1.08 14.74 5.95
C GLN A 111 0.46 14.87 6.00
N ALA A 112 1.17 13.76 5.89
CA ALA A 112 2.61 13.75 5.72
C ALA A 112 2.92 14.55 4.45
N PHE A 113 3.64 15.66 4.62
CA PHE A 113 4.05 16.59 3.56
C PHE A 113 2.93 17.45 2.94
N GLY A 114 1.76 17.57 3.59
CA GLY A 114 0.69 18.48 3.15
C GLY A 114 0.04 18.10 1.81
N VAL A 115 0.19 16.84 1.39
CA VAL A 115 -0.47 16.29 0.20
C VAL A 115 -1.70 15.52 0.67
N SER A 116 -2.89 15.90 0.17
CA SER A 116 -4.11 15.11 0.35
C SER A 116 -4.13 13.99 -0.68
N PHE A 117 -4.29 12.75 -0.21
CA PHE A 117 -4.39 11.57 -1.09
C PHE A 117 -5.80 11.37 -1.62
N LEU A 118 -6.79 11.90 -0.89
CA LEU A 118 -8.19 11.63 -1.13
C LEU A 118 -8.96 12.95 -1.27
N ASN A 119 -9.30 13.28 -2.51
CA ASN A 119 -10.24 14.34 -2.82
C ASN A 119 -11.65 13.76 -3.07
N CYS A 120 -12.64 14.65 -3.16
CA CYS A 120 -14.03 14.24 -3.39
C CYS A 120 -14.20 13.55 -4.75
N ASP A 121 -13.50 14.01 -5.79
CA ASP A 121 -13.54 13.42 -7.13
C ASP A 121 -13.12 11.96 -7.10
N ARG A 122 -12.09 11.61 -6.31
CA ARG A 122 -11.63 10.22 -6.16
C ARG A 122 -12.64 9.34 -5.44
N LEU A 123 -13.33 9.86 -4.42
CA LEU A 123 -14.42 9.14 -3.77
C LEU A 123 -15.60 8.90 -4.72
N ARG A 124 -15.99 9.91 -5.49
CA ARG A 124 -17.03 9.79 -6.51
C ARG A 124 -16.64 8.81 -7.61
N GLN A 125 -15.38 8.84 -8.05
CA GLN A 125 -14.85 7.87 -9.00
C GLN A 125 -14.93 6.45 -8.44
N ALA A 126 -14.55 6.24 -7.17
CA ALA A 126 -14.64 4.92 -6.55
C ALA A 126 -16.09 4.40 -6.46
N ILE A 127 -17.05 5.28 -6.18
CA ILE A 127 -18.49 4.96 -6.24
C ILE A 127 -18.89 4.56 -7.67
N ALA A 128 -18.52 5.36 -8.67
CA ALA A 128 -18.83 5.06 -10.07
C ALA A 128 -18.24 3.72 -10.52
N GLU A 129 -17.00 3.43 -10.12
CA GLU A 129 -16.34 2.14 -10.41
C GLU A 129 -17.02 0.97 -9.68
N ALA A 130 -17.46 1.17 -8.44
CA ALA A 130 -18.24 0.16 -7.72
C ALA A 130 -19.56 -0.15 -8.44
N PHE A 131 -20.26 0.85 -8.95
CA PHE A 131 -21.47 0.66 -9.77
C PHE A 131 -21.20 0.01 -11.12
N ASN A 132 -20.06 0.33 -11.74
CA ASN A 132 -19.64 -0.30 -12.99
C ASN A 132 -19.43 -1.81 -12.87
N THR A 133 -19.14 -2.33 -11.68
CA THR A 133 -19.11 -3.77 -11.40
C THR A 133 -20.38 -4.48 -11.87
N TRP A 134 -21.55 -3.88 -11.61
CA TRP A 134 -22.83 -4.44 -12.02
C TRP A 134 -23.18 -4.05 -13.45
N ALA A 135 -22.92 -2.80 -13.84
CA ALA A 135 -23.29 -2.30 -15.15
C ALA A 135 -22.57 -3.01 -16.30
N ILE A 136 -21.28 -3.31 -16.17
CA ILE A 136 -20.56 -4.01 -17.25
C ILE A 136 -21.09 -5.43 -17.47
N ASN A 137 -21.61 -6.05 -16.41
CA ASN A 137 -22.13 -7.40 -16.44
C ASN A 137 -23.57 -7.49 -16.97
N HIS A 138 -24.20 -6.36 -17.35
CA HIS A 138 -25.57 -6.36 -17.84
C HIS A 138 -25.90 -5.19 -18.77
N LYS A 139 -26.30 -5.50 -20.01
CA LYS A 139 -26.51 -4.51 -21.11
C LYS A 139 -27.47 -3.36 -20.81
N ARG A 140 -28.52 -3.59 -20.01
CA ARG A 140 -29.55 -2.57 -19.72
C ARG A 140 -29.38 -1.90 -18.35
N ILE A 141 -28.43 -2.35 -17.53
CA ILE A 141 -28.16 -1.75 -16.21
C ILE A 141 -26.97 -0.82 -16.39
N HIS A 142 -27.17 0.45 -16.09
CA HIS A 142 -26.11 1.43 -16.02
C HIS A 142 -26.51 2.49 -14.99
N PHE A 143 -25.51 3.20 -14.48
CA PHE A 143 -25.69 4.21 -13.44
C PHE A 143 -25.21 5.56 -13.97
N GLU A 144 -26.04 6.59 -13.84
CA GLU A 144 -25.72 7.94 -14.32
C GLU A 144 -25.52 8.89 -13.14
N ASP A 145 -24.36 9.53 -13.06
CA ASP A 145 -24.06 10.51 -12.01
C ASP A 145 -24.73 11.86 -12.32
N VAL A 146 -25.77 12.20 -11.56
CA VAL A 146 -26.49 13.48 -11.64
C VAL A 146 -26.16 14.41 -10.46
N THR A 147 -25.08 14.15 -9.72
CA THR A 147 -24.68 14.90 -8.51
C THR A 147 -24.57 16.41 -8.77
N GLU A 148 -23.96 16.82 -9.89
CA GLU A 148 -23.81 18.25 -10.21
C GLU A 148 -25.16 18.94 -10.48
N THR A 149 -26.06 18.26 -11.18
CA THR A 149 -27.43 18.75 -11.41
C THR A 149 -28.18 18.88 -10.09
N CYS A 150 -28.02 17.91 -9.19
CA CYS A 150 -28.61 17.94 -7.86
C CYS A 150 -28.04 19.04 -6.96
N TRP A 151 -26.76 19.39 -7.11
CA TRP A 151 -26.12 20.44 -6.32
C TRP A 151 -26.83 21.78 -6.48
N SER A 152 -27.22 22.13 -7.71
CA SER A 152 -27.98 23.34 -7.96
C SER A 152 -29.27 23.42 -7.13
N GLN A 153 -29.95 22.29 -6.90
CA GLN A 153 -31.19 22.20 -6.12
C GLN A 153 -30.94 22.30 -4.62
N TRP A 154 -29.90 21.65 -4.10
CA TRP A 154 -29.54 21.72 -2.69
C TRP A 154 -29.07 23.12 -2.26
N SER A 155 -28.42 23.87 -3.15
CA SER A 155 -27.92 25.21 -2.84
C SER A 155 -29.01 26.23 -2.49
N VAL A 156 -30.25 25.98 -2.92
CA VAL A 156 -31.42 26.86 -2.68
C VAL A 156 -32.06 26.61 -1.31
N GLY A 157 -31.59 25.61 -0.55
CA GLY A 157 -32.01 25.34 0.83
C GLY A 157 -33.44 24.81 0.97
N GLU A 158 -34.07 24.40 -0.12
CA GLU A 158 -35.51 24.10 -0.13
C GLU A 158 -35.82 22.65 0.24
N THR A 159 -34.94 21.69 -0.04
CA THR A 159 -35.08 20.28 0.38
C THR A 159 -33.73 19.54 0.43
N THR A 160 -33.60 18.48 1.23
CA THR A 160 -32.46 17.53 1.17
C THR A 160 -32.60 16.50 0.04
N GLU A 161 -33.71 16.53 -0.69
CA GLU A 161 -34.06 15.53 -1.68
C GLU A 161 -33.79 16.02 -3.10
N CYS A 162 -32.92 15.32 -3.83
CA CYS A 162 -32.80 15.55 -5.26
C CYS A 162 -33.85 14.72 -6.02
N LYS A 163 -34.77 15.39 -6.73
CA LYS A 163 -35.82 14.72 -7.51
C LYS A 163 -35.31 14.00 -8.75
N MET A 164 -34.13 14.39 -9.23
CA MET A 164 -33.49 13.78 -10.40
C MET A 164 -32.71 12.51 -10.07
N ALA A 165 -32.45 12.25 -8.78
CA ALA A 165 -31.68 11.10 -8.33
C ALA A 165 -32.62 9.99 -7.86
N GLU A 166 -32.60 8.87 -8.57
CA GLU A 166 -33.28 7.65 -8.16
C GLU A 166 -32.54 6.96 -7.01
N LEU A 167 -31.21 7.08 -6.99
CA LEU A 167 -30.34 6.63 -5.90
C LEU A 167 -29.66 7.82 -5.22
N LEU A 168 -29.99 8.07 -3.95
CA LEU A 168 -29.28 9.06 -3.14
C LEU A 168 -28.22 8.37 -2.27
N ILE A 169 -26.95 8.77 -2.41
CA ILE A 169 -25.84 8.29 -1.58
C ILE A 169 -25.53 9.33 -0.52
N THR A 170 -25.59 8.93 0.74
CA THR A 170 -25.36 9.81 1.88
C THR A 170 -24.59 9.11 2.99
N THR A 171 -24.32 9.83 4.07
CA THR A 171 -23.74 9.29 5.31
C THR A 171 -24.81 9.12 6.37
N ASP A 172 -24.50 8.34 7.41
CA ASP A 172 -25.32 8.22 8.61
C ASP A 172 -25.55 9.57 9.33
N GLN A 173 -24.57 10.49 9.29
CA GLN A 173 -24.72 11.84 9.86
C GLN A 173 -25.70 12.73 9.11
N SER A 174 -25.82 12.53 7.79
CA SER A 174 -26.74 13.28 6.93
C SER A 174 -28.05 12.54 6.69
N TYR A 175 -28.22 11.34 7.24
CA TYR A 175 -29.44 10.57 7.15
C TYR A 175 -30.49 11.11 8.14
N THR A 176 -31.62 11.58 7.62
CA THR A 176 -32.72 12.15 8.41
C THR A 176 -33.89 11.19 8.63
N GLY A 177 -33.83 9.99 8.06
CA GLY A 177 -34.93 9.05 8.14
C GLY A 177 -35.05 8.39 9.52
N ASN A 178 -36.27 8.00 9.90
CA ASN A 178 -36.50 7.20 11.09
C ASN A 178 -36.48 5.73 10.72
N LEU A 179 -35.42 5.03 11.09
CA LEU A 179 -35.22 3.61 10.82
C LEU A 179 -36.01 2.67 11.74
N GLY A 180 -37.07 3.16 12.39
CA GLY A 180 -37.92 2.35 13.25
C GLY A 180 -37.18 1.77 14.47
N GLY A 181 -36.14 2.47 14.95
CA GLY A 181 -35.34 2.04 16.10
C GLY A 181 -34.18 1.09 15.79
N VAL A 182 -33.89 0.81 14.51
CA VAL A 182 -32.68 0.08 14.12
C VAL A 182 -31.46 0.98 14.36
N ASP A 183 -30.49 0.46 15.12
CA ASP A 183 -29.22 1.13 15.38
C ASP A 183 -28.30 1.03 14.16
N VAL A 184 -28.26 2.12 13.38
CA VAL A 184 -27.45 2.27 12.16
C VAL A 184 -25.95 2.11 12.40
N SER A 185 -25.47 2.32 13.63
CA SER A 185 -24.04 2.29 13.92
C SER A 185 -23.42 0.90 13.77
N ASN A 186 -24.25 -0.15 13.74
CA ASN A 186 -23.80 -1.54 13.58
C ASN A 186 -23.57 -1.96 12.12
N PHE A 187 -23.99 -1.15 11.15
CA PHE A 187 -23.85 -1.47 9.72
C PHE A 187 -22.72 -0.66 9.11
N ALA A 188 -21.91 -1.27 8.24
CA ALA A 188 -20.89 -0.52 7.50
C ALA A 188 -21.54 0.41 6.46
N ALA A 189 -22.52 -0.11 5.75
CA ALA A 189 -23.45 0.63 4.95
C ALA A 189 -24.80 -0.10 4.93
N PHE A 190 -25.84 0.57 4.46
CA PHE A 190 -27.13 -0.07 4.20
C PHE A 190 -27.87 0.67 3.09
N VAL A 191 -28.81 -0.05 2.47
CA VAL A 191 -29.70 0.50 1.45
C VAL A 191 -31.16 0.44 1.91
N GLN A 192 -31.88 1.54 1.67
CA GLN A 192 -33.32 1.63 1.82
C GLN A 192 -33.98 1.80 0.47
N ASN A 193 -34.73 0.77 0.08
CA ASN A 193 -35.49 0.76 -1.15
C ASN A 193 -36.91 1.27 -0.88
N GLN A 194 -37.25 2.44 -1.43
CA GLN A 194 -38.61 2.97 -1.39
C GLN A 194 -39.46 2.24 -2.42
N LYS A 195 -40.42 1.44 -1.92
CA LYS A 195 -41.40 0.74 -2.74
C LYS A 195 -42.66 1.60 -2.83
N LEU A 196 -43.05 2.05 -4.03
CA LEU A 196 -44.30 2.78 -4.19
C LEU A 196 -45.49 1.83 -3.91
N GLY A 197 -46.21 2.07 -2.82
CA GLY A 197 -47.33 1.23 -2.39
C GLY A 197 -48.19 1.82 -1.27
N GLY A 198 -48.03 3.11 -0.96
CA GLY A 198 -48.99 3.82 -0.12
C GLY A 198 -50.30 4.03 -0.89
N ALA A 199 -51.44 3.97 -0.21
CA ALA A 199 -52.79 3.97 -0.80
C ALA A 199 -53.17 5.21 -1.66
N ARG A 200 -52.25 6.13 -1.95
CA ARG A 200 -52.50 7.39 -2.64
C ARG A 200 -51.58 7.69 -3.84
N GLU A 201 -50.53 6.93 -4.08
CA GLU A 201 -49.64 7.15 -5.23
C GLU A 201 -49.83 6.06 -6.29
N PRO A 202 -49.80 6.41 -7.60
CA PRO A 202 -49.98 5.44 -8.67
C PRO A 202 -48.89 4.37 -8.58
N THR A 203 -49.30 3.12 -8.37
CA THR A 203 -48.40 1.95 -8.33
C THR A 203 -47.59 1.89 -9.62
N VAL A 204 -46.28 2.09 -9.52
CA VAL A 204 -45.34 1.80 -10.62
C VAL A 204 -45.34 0.29 -10.79
N VAL A 205 -45.85 -0.16 -11.94
CA VAL A 205 -45.86 -1.57 -12.32
C VAL A 205 -44.41 -1.97 -12.61
N PRO A 206 -43.82 -2.89 -11.84
CA PRO A 206 -42.46 -3.34 -12.14
C PRO A 206 -42.46 -4.03 -13.51
N ALA A 207 -41.43 -3.74 -14.30
CA ALA A 207 -41.24 -4.37 -15.61
C ALA A 207 -39.83 -4.96 -15.67
N LEU A 208 -39.74 -6.19 -16.17
CA LEU A 208 -38.45 -6.84 -16.37
C LEU A 208 -37.71 -6.17 -17.53
N THR A 209 -36.38 -6.30 -17.53
CA THR A 209 -35.52 -5.86 -18.64
C THR A 209 -35.84 -6.58 -19.95
N SER A 210 -36.58 -7.69 -19.92
CA SER A 210 -37.12 -8.36 -21.10
C SER A 210 -38.32 -7.63 -21.75
N GLY A 211 -38.82 -6.55 -21.16
CA GLY A 211 -40.03 -5.86 -21.62
C GLY A 211 -41.33 -6.37 -21.00
N VAL A 212 -41.26 -7.44 -20.20
CA VAL A 212 -42.43 -8.04 -19.56
C VAL A 212 -42.86 -7.20 -18.37
N GLN A 213 -44.07 -6.62 -18.45
CA GLN A 213 -44.71 -5.98 -17.31
C GLN A 213 -45.23 -7.04 -16.34
N LEU A 214 -44.88 -6.90 -15.07
CA LEU A 214 -45.30 -7.82 -14.04
C LEU A 214 -46.67 -7.39 -13.52
N THR A 215 -47.67 -8.25 -13.64
CA THR A 215 -49.04 -7.95 -13.15
C THR A 215 -49.11 -7.77 -11.63
N GLN A 216 -48.06 -8.19 -10.91
CA GLN A 216 -47.94 -8.20 -9.45
C GLN A 216 -46.49 -7.89 -9.08
N GLY A 217 -46.28 -7.24 -7.94
CA GLY A 217 -44.97 -6.80 -7.47
C GLY A 217 -44.95 -5.32 -7.12
N LYS A 218 -43.85 -4.87 -6.51
CA LYS A 218 -43.64 -3.45 -6.18
C LYS A 218 -42.41 -2.95 -6.94
N GLY A 219 -42.62 -2.02 -7.86
CA GLY A 219 -41.53 -1.31 -8.52
C GLY A 219 -40.73 -0.50 -7.51
N LEU A 220 -39.40 -0.58 -7.62
CA LEU A 220 -38.51 0.36 -6.98
C LEU A 220 -38.59 1.69 -7.72
N THR A 221 -38.73 2.77 -6.97
CA THR A 221 -38.81 4.13 -7.53
C THR A 221 -37.70 5.02 -7.00
N ARG A 222 -37.22 4.70 -5.80
CA ARG A 222 -36.11 5.42 -5.18
C ARG A 222 -35.39 4.50 -4.24
N SER A 223 -34.08 4.68 -4.15
CA SER A 223 -33.22 4.01 -3.20
C SER A 223 -32.35 5.04 -2.49
N GLN A 224 -32.02 4.76 -1.24
CA GLN A 224 -31.08 5.56 -0.48
C GLN A 224 -30.00 4.65 0.09
N MET A 225 -28.75 4.92 -0.29
CA MET A 225 -27.58 4.24 0.26
C MET A 225 -26.99 5.13 1.35
N THR A 226 -26.77 4.57 2.53
CA THR A 226 -26.20 5.28 3.68
C THR A 226 -24.93 4.58 4.12
N ILE A 227 -23.84 5.34 4.18
CA ILE A 227 -22.51 4.84 4.54
C ILE A 227 -22.14 5.35 5.93
N ASN A 228 -21.65 4.45 6.79
CA ASN A 228 -21.35 4.74 8.18
C ASN A 228 -20.04 5.55 8.31
N THR A 229 -20.10 6.69 9.00
CA THR A 229 -18.94 7.56 9.27
C THR A 229 -18.26 7.27 10.61
N GLY A 230 -18.81 6.37 11.43
CA GLY A 230 -18.25 5.94 12.71
C GLY A 230 -17.22 4.81 12.60
N ILE A 231 -16.87 4.37 11.39
CA ILE A 231 -15.92 3.28 11.14
C ILE A 231 -14.81 3.70 10.19
N CYS A 232 -13.71 2.94 10.21
CA CYS A 232 -12.56 3.17 9.33
C CYS A 232 -12.80 2.61 7.93
N TRP A 233 -12.40 3.37 6.90
CA TRP A 233 -12.50 3.00 5.50
C TRP A 233 -11.14 2.95 4.80
N TYR A 234 -11.02 2.12 3.78
CA TYR A 234 -9.84 1.95 2.95
C TYR A 234 -10.23 1.82 1.47
N LEU A 235 -9.39 2.33 0.55
CA LEU A 235 -9.75 2.47 -0.87
C LEU A 235 -9.03 1.50 -1.82
N ASP A 236 -7.89 0.91 -1.43
CA ASP A 236 -7.00 0.19 -2.36
C ASP A 236 -7.13 -1.33 -2.26
N THR A 237 -8.19 -1.83 -2.88
CA THR A 237 -8.53 -3.26 -2.94
C THR A 237 -7.34 -4.11 -3.40
N THR A 238 -6.58 -3.63 -4.39
CA THR A 238 -5.50 -4.39 -5.04
C THR A 238 -4.35 -4.72 -4.08
N PHE A 239 -3.98 -3.77 -3.21
CA PHE A 239 -2.93 -4.00 -2.23
C PHE A 239 -3.38 -4.99 -1.14
N CYS A 240 -4.63 -4.87 -0.68
CA CYS A 240 -5.17 -5.69 0.41
C CYS A 240 -5.54 -7.10 0.00
N TYR A 241 -5.95 -7.27 -1.25
CA TYR A 241 -6.37 -8.54 -1.81
C TYR A 241 -5.35 -9.67 -1.54
N HIS A 242 -4.05 -9.39 -1.65
CA HIS A 242 -3.01 -10.38 -1.37
C HIS A 242 -2.99 -10.86 0.08
N PHE A 243 -3.26 -9.98 1.04
CA PHE A 243 -3.30 -10.34 2.46
C PHE A 243 -4.60 -11.08 2.80
N HIS A 244 -5.73 -10.62 2.27
CA HIS A 244 -7.02 -11.30 2.46
C HIS A 244 -7.03 -12.69 1.82
N SER A 245 -6.49 -12.84 0.60
CA SER A 245 -6.38 -14.14 -0.07
C SER A 245 -5.53 -15.15 0.70
N LEU A 246 -4.45 -14.72 1.36
CA LEU A 246 -3.67 -15.59 2.25
C LEU A 246 -4.46 -16.00 3.49
N ASN A 247 -5.27 -15.09 4.03
CA ASN A 247 -6.15 -15.39 5.16
C ASN A 247 -7.26 -16.37 4.79
N ASP A 248 -7.86 -16.21 3.62
CA ASP A 248 -8.88 -17.12 3.08
C ASP A 248 -8.32 -18.52 2.83
N ALA A 249 -7.01 -18.63 2.56
CA ALA A 249 -6.29 -19.91 2.51
C ALA A 249 -6.00 -20.53 3.89
N GLY A 250 -6.49 -19.92 4.98
CA GLY A 250 -6.38 -20.42 6.35
C GLY A 250 -5.16 -19.94 7.13
N TRP A 251 -4.41 -18.95 6.64
CA TRP A 251 -3.24 -18.42 7.33
C TRP A 251 -3.63 -17.27 8.26
N ASP A 252 -3.14 -17.27 9.51
CA ASP A 252 -3.22 -16.08 10.38
C ASP A 252 -2.16 -15.04 9.93
N VAL A 253 -2.53 -14.26 8.92
CA VAL A 253 -1.64 -13.28 8.27
C VAL A 253 -1.19 -12.22 9.28
N VAL A 254 -2.05 -11.81 10.21
CA VAL A 254 -1.71 -10.82 11.23
C VAL A 254 -0.61 -11.35 12.15
N LEU A 255 -0.76 -12.57 12.67
CA LEU A 255 0.26 -13.20 13.50
C LEU A 255 1.57 -13.37 12.73
N LEU A 256 1.50 -13.84 11.48
CA LEU A 256 2.67 -14.01 10.62
C LEU A 256 3.41 -12.68 10.43
N MET A 257 2.70 -11.60 10.12
CA MET A 257 3.28 -10.28 9.91
C MET A 257 3.89 -9.72 11.20
N ARG A 258 3.24 -9.90 12.36
CA ARG A 258 3.79 -9.51 13.66
C ARG A 258 5.10 -10.24 13.96
N ILE A 259 5.15 -11.55 13.76
CA ILE A 259 6.36 -12.36 13.99
C ILE A 259 7.47 -11.92 13.03
N LEU A 260 7.18 -11.82 11.73
CA LEU A 260 8.14 -11.42 10.70
C LEU A 260 8.77 -10.06 11.01
N ILE A 261 7.94 -9.07 11.32
CA ILE A 261 8.37 -7.69 11.60
C ILE A 261 9.16 -7.62 12.91
N SER A 262 8.75 -8.37 13.94
CA SER A 262 9.47 -8.43 15.22
C SER A 262 10.87 -9.06 15.04
N VAL A 263 10.97 -10.20 14.35
CA VAL A 263 12.25 -10.88 14.11
C VAL A 263 13.21 -10.00 13.30
N ILE A 264 12.72 -9.36 12.24
CA ILE A 264 13.53 -8.44 11.42
C ILE A 264 13.98 -7.23 12.23
N SER A 265 13.08 -6.62 13.00
CA SER A 265 13.38 -5.42 13.80
C SER A 265 14.40 -5.72 14.90
N VAL A 266 14.23 -6.83 15.63
CA VAL A 266 15.18 -7.28 16.66
C VAL A 266 16.54 -7.60 16.02
N GLY A 267 16.56 -8.32 14.89
CA GLY A 267 17.80 -8.62 14.17
C GLY A 267 18.57 -7.36 13.76
N CYS A 268 17.87 -6.38 13.19
CA CYS A 268 18.46 -5.09 12.79
C CYS A 268 18.92 -4.26 13.99
N ALA A 269 18.15 -4.25 15.08
CA ALA A 269 18.53 -3.58 16.32
C ALA A 269 19.79 -4.19 16.94
N LEU A 270 19.93 -5.51 16.95
CA LEU A 270 21.13 -6.21 17.41
C LEU A 270 22.36 -5.89 16.54
N ILE A 271 22.20 -5.79 15.22
CA ILE A 271 23.27 -5.38 14.31
C ILE A 271 23.71 -3.94 14.61
N ILE A 272 22.78 -3.00 14.74
CA ILE A 272 23.07 -1.61 15.09
C ILE A 272 23.74 -1.54 16.46
N PHE A 273 23.23 -2.25 17.46
CA PHE A 273 23.80 -2.32 18.80
C PHE A 273 25.23 -2.88 18.76
N TYR A 274 25.49 -3.93 17.99
CA TYR A 274 26.83 -4.48 17.80
C TYR A 274 27.78 -3.46 17.15
N ILE A 275 27.34 -2.75 16.11
CA ILE A 275 28.13 -1.69 15.46
C ILE A 275 28.44 -0.58 16.48
N LEU A 276 27.45 -0.08 17.21
CA LEU A 276 27.63 0.97 18.22
C LEU A 276 28.55 0.51 19.36
N PHE A 277 28.38 -0.71 19.85
CA PHE A 277 29.22 -1.29 20.90
C PHE A 277 30.67 -1.48 20.43
N ALA A 278 30.89 -1.95 19.21
CA ALA A 278 32.22 -2.04 18.62
C ALA A 278 32.89 -0.67 18.49
N GLY A 279 32.13 0.36 18.08
CA GLY A 279 32.58 1.74 18.03
C GLY A 279 32.93 2.31 19.40
N LEU A 280 32.07 2.10 20.39
CA LEU A 280 32.28 2.54 21.76
C LEU A 280 33.51 1.86 22.38
N ARG A 281 33.69 0.55 22.17
CA ARG A 281 34.87 -0.18 22.63
C ARG A 281 36.16 0.38 22.03
N GLN A 282 36.14 0.73 20.74
CA GLN A 282 37.30 1.38 20.09
C GLN A 282 37.57 2.80 20.62
N ALA A 283 36.52 3.55 20.96
CA ALA A 283 36.65 4.90 21.52
C ALA A 283 37.12 4.92 22.98
N LEU A 284 36.64 3.99 23.81
CA LEU A 284 36.95 3.91 25.25
C LEU A 284 38.27 3.19 25.53
N CYS A 285 38.61 2.16 24.75
CA CYS A 285 39.81 1.35 24.94
C CYS A 285 40.71 1.37 23.70
N PRO A 286 41.30 2.53 23.32
CA PRO A 286 42.27 2.56 22.24
C PRO A 286 43.45 1.66 22.61
N LYS A 287 43.77 0.67 21.76
CA LYS A 287 44.93 -0.22 21.96
C LYS A 287 46.18 0.65 22.16
N ARG A 288 46.68 0.68 23.40
CA ARG A 288 47.88 1.42 23.78
C ARG A 288 49.06 0.75 23.09
N LYS A 289 49.62 1.40 22.06
CA LYS A 289 50.98 1.08 21.59
C LYS A 289 51.95 1.75 22.55
N ASP A 290 52.79 0.96 23.21
CA ASP A 290 53.69 1.38 24.30
C ASP A 290 54.92 2.19 23.81
N SER A 291 54.73 3.20 22.96
CA SER A 291 55.77 4.18 22.66
C SER A 291 55.83 5.23 23.77
N ALA A 292 56.79 5.08 24.67
CA ALA A 292 56.93 5.81 25.94
C ALA A 292 57.16 7.34 25.85
N THR A 293 57.16 7.95 24.68
CA THR A 293 57.68 9.32 24.49
C THR A 293 56.67 10.42 24.15
N GLU A 294 55.37 10.15 23.98
CA GLU A 294 54.44 11.16 23.42
C GLU A 294 53.27 11.54 24.36
N ARG A 295 53.54 12.48 25.28
CA ARG A 295 52.65 12.84 26.41
C ARG A 295 51.74 14.06 26.20
N LYS A 296 51.67 14.71 25.03
CA LYS A 296 51.11 16.09 24.94
C LYS A 296 49.74 16.35 24.28
N ARG A 297 48.95 15.39 23.77
CA ARG A 297 47.52 15.67 23.41
C ARG A 297 46.62 14.46 23.62
N VAL A 298 45.95 14.39 24.78
CA VAL A 298 45.04 13.27 25.13
C VAL A 298 43.68 13.40 24.44
N PHE A 299 43.17 14.62 24.24
CA PHE A 299 41.82 14.85 23.72
C PHE A 299 41.68 14.53 22.21
N GLY A 300 42.69 14.83 21.40
CA GLY A 300 42.66 14.54 19.95
C GLY A 300 42.57 13.04 19.63
N LYS A 301 43.20 12.18 20.46
CA LYS A 301 43.28 10.73 20.21
C LYS A 301 41.91 10.04 20.23
N ARG A 302 40.96 10.51 21.06
CA ARG A 302 39.61 9.93 21.14
C ARG A 302 38.74 10.29 19.94
N CYS A 303 38.75 11.56 19.53
CA CYS A 303 38.02 12.00 18.33
C CYS A 303 38.55 11.31 17.07
N ASP A 304 39.86 11.10 16.98
CA ASP A 304 40.48 10.39 15.85
C ASP A 304 40.06 8.93 15.78
N ALA A 305 39.96 8.25 16.93
CA ALA A 305 39.49 6.87 16.99
C ALA A 305 38.03 6.76 16.53
N VAL A 306 37.17 7.70 16.95
CA VAL A 306 35.76 7.75 16.52
C VAL A 306 35.65 8.01 15.01
N LEU A 307 36.38 9.00 14.48
CA LEU A 307 36.38 9.29 13.04
C LEU A 307 36.94 8.11 12.21
N TYR A 308 37.92 7.39 12.74
CA TYR A 308 38.46 6.19 12.11
C TYR A 308 37.45 5.04 12.09
N PHE A 309 36.73 4.86 13.19
CA PHE A 309 35.65 3.89 13.26
C PHE A 309 34.53 4.23 12.27
N LEU A 310 34.08 5.49 12.25
CA LEU A 310 33.06 5.97 11.29
C LEU A 310 33.51 5.76 9.83
N ALA A 311 34.78 6.00 9.51
CA ALA A 311 35.32 5.77 8.18
C ALA A 311 35.40 4.28 7.77
N LYS A 312 35.44 3.37 8.75
CA LYS A 312 35.51 1.91 8.54
C LYS A 312 34.19 1.18 8.75
N MET A 313 33.14 1.90 9.14
CA MET A 313 31.85 1.29 9.42
C MET A 313 31.29 0.66 8.13
N PRO A 314 30.75 -0.57 8.17
CA PRO A 314 30.14 -1.20 7.00
C PRO A 314 28.85 -0.46 6.62
N LEU A 315 28.95 0.51 5.70
CA LEU A 315 27.84 1.36 5.28
C LEU A 315 26.60 0.55 4.89
N PHE A 316 26.79 -0.51 4.11
CA PHE A 316 25.69 -1.36 3.65
C PHE A 316 24.92 -1.99 4.82
N ALA A 317 25.62 -2.59 5.80
CA ALA A 317 24.98 -3.22 6.95
C ALA A 317 24.25 -2.18 7.82
N LEU A 318 24.81 -0.98 7.97
CA LEU A 318 24.15 0.12 8.68
C LEU A 318 22.88 0.58 7.96
N LEU A 319 22.96 0.87 6.66
CA LEU A 319 21.82 1.34 5.87
C LEU A 319 20.72 0.29 5.79
N PHE A 320 21.08 -0.97 5.57
CA PHE A 320 20.14 -2.09 5.58
C PHE A 320 19.42 -2.22 6.93
N SER A 321 20.17 -2.19 8.04
CA SER A 321 19.56 -2.29 9.37
C SER A 321 18.68 -1.09 9.69
N LEU A 322 19.10 0.12 9.31
CA LEU A 322 18.33 1.34 9.49
C LEU A 322 17.05 1.33 8.64
N PHE A 323 17.14 0.84 7.39
CA PHE A 323 15.99 0.67 6.51
C PHE A 323 14.94 -0.19 7.20
N PHE A 324 15.27 -1.42 7.57
CA PHE A 324 14.29 -2.34 8.13
C PHE A 324 13.78 -1.92 9.51
N LEU A 325 14.60 -1.26 10.33
CA LEU A 325 14.18 -0.76 11.64
C LEU A 325 13.13 0.36 11.54
N ILE A 326 13.14 1.14 10.45
CA ILE A 326 12.13 2.17 10.17
C ILE A 326 10.99 1.56 9.34
N ALA A 327 11.33 0.91 8.23
CA ALA A 327 10.40 0.40 7.23
C ALA A 327 9.44 -0.64 7.82
N ALA A 328 9.92 -1.59 8.63
CA ALA A 328 9.07 -2.67 9.12
C ALA A 328 7.93 -2.19 10.04
N PRO A 329 8.17 -1.40 11.10
CA PRO A 329 7.07 -0.86 11.91
C PRO A 329 6.21 0.14 11.12
N THR A 330 6.81 1.02 10.31
CA THR A 330 6.02 1.97 9.50
C THR A 330 5.11 1.23 8.53
N PHE A 331 5.61 0.19 7.85
CA PHE A 331 4.81 -0.65 6.97
C PHE A 331 3.65 -1.29 7.73
N TYR A 332 3.93 -1.87 8.90
CA TYR A 332 2.90 -2.53 9.71
C TYR A 332 1.78 -1.57 10.11
N PHE A 333 2.13 -0.44 10.72
CA PHE A 333 1.13 0.46 11.32
C PHE A 333 0.47 1.40 10.31
N MET A 334 1.17 1.81 9.26
CA MET A 334 0.68 2.84 8.33
C MET A 334 0.11 2.26 7.04
N ILE A 335 0.41 0.99 6.71
CA ILE A 335 0.02 0.39 5.44
C ILE A 335 -0.77 -0.90 5.69
N PHE A 336 -0.19 -1.86 6.41
CA PHE A 336 -0.83 -3.16 6.64
C PHE A 336 -2.05 -3.09 7.56
N LEU A 337 -1.94 -2.41 8.72
CA LEU A 337 -3.07 -2.34 9.66
C LEU A 337 -4.29 -1.59 9.09
N PRO A 338 -4.18 -0.42 8.43
CA PRO A 338 -5.32 0.20 7.77
C PRO A 338 -5.98 -0.70 6.74
N CYS A 339 -5.16 -1.44 5.99
CA CYS A 339 -5.64 -2.41 5.00
C CYS A 339 -6.42 -3.57 5.64
N TRP A 340 -6.07 -3.96 6.87
CA TRP A 340 -6.65 -5.13 7.56
C TRP A 340 -7.83 -4.79 8.48
N ASP A 341 -7.75 -3.67 9.20
CA ASP A 341 -8.70 -3.29 10.25
C ASP A 341 -9.86 -2.44 9.71
N CYS A 342 -9.71 -1.82 8.54
CA CYS A 342 -10.70 -0.93 7.93
C CYS A 342 -11.52 -1.67 6.87
N TYR A 343 -12.73 -1.17 6.62
CA TYR A 343 -13.59 -1.72 5.57
C TYR A 343 -13.15 -1.24 4.20
N ASP A 344 -13.22 -2.13 3.22
CA ASP A 344 -13.00 -1.78 1.82
C ASP A 344 -14.20 -0.97 1.30
N PHE A 345 -13.97 0.30 1.04
CA PHE A 345 -15.02 1.24 0.64
C PHE A 345 -15.63 0.85 -0.71
N LYS A 346 -14.79 0.52 -1.71
CA LYS A 346 -15.27 0.20 -3.06
C LYS A 346 -16.03 -1.12 -3.07
N ALA A 347 -15.53 -2.14 -2.39
CA ALA A 347 -16.21 -3.43 -2.26
C ALA A 347 -17.55 -3.27 -1.53
N THR A 348 -17.60 -2.49 -0.45
CA THR A 348 -18.84 -2.23 0.29
C THR A 348 -19.85 -1.49 -0.58
N VAL A 349 -19.46 -0.44 -1.31
CA VAL A 349 -20.39 0.26 -2.21
C VAL A 349 -20.89 -0.65 -3.33
N ALA A 350 -20.03 -1.54 -3.86
CA ALA A 350 -20.43 -2.52 -4.86
C ALA A 350 -21.44 -3.54 -4.27
N HIS A 351 -21.24 -4.00 -3.04
CA HIS A 351 -22.19 -4.83 -2.31
C HIS A 351 -23.54 -4.12 -2.14
N GLU A 352 -23.54 -2.88 -1.65
CA GLU A 352 -24.77 -2.10 -1.47
C GLU A 352 -25.47 -1.82 -2.82
N ALA A 353 -24.73 -1.66 -3.91
CA ALA A 353 -25.33 -1.55 -5.25
C ALA A 353 -26.13 -2.81 -5.63
N GLY A 354 -25.73 -3.99 -5.16
CA GLY A 354 -26.55 -5.19 -5.29
C GLY A 354 -27.87 -5.09 -4.52
N HIS A 355 -27.87 -4.54 -3.30
CA HIS A 355 -29.11 -4.25 -2.57
C HIS A 355 -30.00 -3.23 -3.28
N VAL A 356 -29.41 -2.21 -3.93
CA VAL A 356 -30.16 -1.27 -4.79
C VAL A 356 -30.83 -2.03 -5.93
N LEU A 357 -30.16 -3.03 -6.51
CA LEU A 357 -30.69 -3.87 -7.58
C LEU A 357 -31.66 -4.96 -7.08
N GLY A 358 -31.88 -5.09 -5.77
CA GLY A 358 -32.86 -6.02 -5.19
C GLY A 358 -32.30 -7.34 -4.67
N PHE A 359 -30.97 -7.48 -4.61
CA PHE A 359 -30.32 -8.63 -3.98
C PHE A 359 -30.42 -8.57 -2.44
N ASP A 360 -30.34 -9.74 -1.81
CA ASP A 360 -30.28 -9.93 -0.35
C ASP A 360 -29.02 -10.76 -0.02
N HIS A 361 -28.68 -10.88 1.26
CA HIS A 361 -27.52 -11.63 1.74
C HIS A 361 -27.77 -13.14 1.66
N PRO A 362 -27.03 -13.90 0.82
CA PRO A 362 -27.29 -15.33 0.69
C PRO A 362 -26.77 -16.16 1.88
N ASP A 363 -25.88 -15.60 2.70
CA ASP A 363 -25.38 -16.19 3.94
C ASP A 363 -26.28 -15.91 5.15
N ALA A 364 -26.99 -14.78 5.18
CA ALA A 364 -27.94 -14.47 6.23
C ALA A 364 -29.20 -15.37 6.18
N ARG A 365 -29.58 -15.80 4.97
CA ARG A 365 -30.79 -16.62 4.73
C ARG A 365 -30.48 -17.81 3.82
N PRO A 366 -29.64 -18.76 4.27
CA PRO A 366 -29.11 -19.82 3.41
C PRO A 366 -30.19 -20.74 2.80
N ASN A 367 -31.37 -20.80 3.41
CA ASN A 367 -32.49 -21.64 2.95
C ASN A 367 -33.41 -20.94 1.92
N LEU A 368 -33.17 -19.66 1.62
CA LEU A 368 -33.99 -18.85 0.73
C LEU A 368 -33.28 -18.44 -0.56
N ASN A 369 -32.06 -18.93 -0.78
CA ASN A 369 -31.32 -18.64 -2.00
C ASN A 369 -31.91 -19.39 -3.18
N LEU A 370 -31.90 -18.74 -4.33
CA LEU A 370 -32.45 -19.25 -5.57
C LEU A 370 -31.31 -19.62 -6.50
N ARG A 371 -31.44 -20.77 -7.14
CA ARG A 371 -30.49 -21.27 -8.13
C ARG A 371 -31.21 -21.57 -9.44
N ALA A 372 -30.54 -21.20 -10.53
CA ALA A 372 -30.95 -21.52 -11.89
C ALA A 372 -30.91 -23.03 -12.17
N LYS A 373 -32.01 -23.58 -12.71
CA LYS A 373 -32.08 -24.95 -13.26
C LYS A 373 -31.70 -25.02 -14.73
N VAL A 374 -31.87 -23.90 -15.43
CA VAL A 374 -31.66 -23.75 -16.87
C VAL A 374 -30.77 -22.53 -17.12
N PRO A 375 -30.03 -22.48 -18.24
CA PRO A 375 -29.26 -21.29 -18.61
C PRO A 375 -30.17 -20.06 -18.67
N MET A 376 -29.76 -18.99 -17.98
CA MET A 376 -30.47 -17.71 -17.99
C MET A 376 -30.24 -17.03 -19.35
N GLY A 377 -31.31 -16.56 -20.00
CA GLY A 377 -31.27 -15.96 -21.34
C GLY A 377 -32.07 -16.70 -22.42
N ALA A 378 -32.55 -17.92 -22.16
CA ALA A 378 -33.47 -18.59 -23.06
C ALA A 378 -34.84 -17.88 -23.11
N ASP A 379 -35.49 -17.85 -24.29
CA ASP A 379 -36.76 -17.14 -24.51
C ASP A 379 -37.87 -17.51 -23.51
N GLU A 380 -37.94 -18.77 -23.08
CA GLU A 380 -38.92 -19.22 -22.08
C GLU A 380 -38.64 -18.61 -20.69
N VAL A 381 -37.36 -18.56 -20.30
CA VAL A 381 -36.89 -17.99 -19.03
C VAL A 381 -37.14 -16.49 -19.02
N CYS A 382 -36.94 -15.81 -20.14
CA CYS A 382 -37.13 -14.39 -20.29
C CYS A 382 -38.53 -13.86 -19.95
N ARG A 383 -39.56 -14.68 -20.16
CA ARG A 383 -40.95 -14.31 -19.89
C ARG A 383 -41.38 -14.57 -18.46
N ASP A 384 -40.78 -15.56 -17.83
CA ASP A 384 -41.11 -16.00 -16.48
C ASP A 384 -39.84 -16.53 -15.76
N PRO A 385 -38.84 -15.67 -15.47
CA PRO A 385 -37.55 -16.13 -14.96
C PRO A 385 -37.68 -16.73 -13.56
N LEU A 386 -38.65 -16.22 -12.79
CA LEU A 386 -38.94 -16.62 -11.41
C LEU A 386 -39.83 -17.88 -11.32
N SER A 387 -40.17 -18.51 -12.45
CA SER A 387 -41.00 -19.71 -12.48
C SER A 387 -40.37 -20.84 -11.67
N PRO A 388 -41.14 -21.65 -10.91
CA PRO A 388 -40.62 -22.87 -10.26
C PRO A 388 -39.98 -23.88 -11.22
N LYS A 389 -40.29 -23.76 -12.53
CA LYS A 389 -39.65 -24.54 -13.60
C LYS A 389 -38.19 -24.14 -13.85
N HIS A 390 -37.86 -22.86 -13.67
CA HIS A 390 -36.56 -22.29 -14.01
C HIS A 390 -35.64 -22.14 -12.80
N VAL A 391 -36.21 -22.04 -11.59
CA VAL A 391 -35.45 -21.93 -10.35
C VAL A 391 -35.84 -22.94 -9.28
N GLU A 392 -34.91 -23.20 -8.38
CA GLU A 392 -35.10 -23.92 -7.13
C GLU A 392 -34.45 -23.19 -5.97
N TYR A 393 -34.91 -23.52 -4.77
CA TYR A 393 -34.18 -23.16 -3.57
C TYR A 393 -32.97 -24.07 -3.42
N ALA A 394 -31.81 -23.47 -3.20
CA ALA A 394 -30.58 -24.19 -2.92
C ALA A 394 -29.84 -23.52 -1.76
N THR A 395 -29.17 -24.31 -0.94
CA THR A 395 -28.23 -23.75 0.03
C THR A 395 -26.96 -23.30 -0.69
N VAL A 396 -26.33 -22.22 -0.21
CA VAL A 396 -25.00 -21.81 -0.67
C VAL A 396 -24.04 -22.97 -0.46
N PRO A 397 -23.40 -23.52 -1.51
CA PRO A 397 -22.47 -24.62 -1.32
C PRO A 397 -21.22 -24.19 -0.57
N GLU A 398 -20.58 -25.11 0.13
CA GLU A 398 -19.36 -24.81 0.89
C GLU A 398 -18.24 -24.32 -0.04
N GLY A 399 -17.54 -23.27 0.37
CA GLY A 399 -16.48 -22.64 -0.44
C GLY A 399 -16.98 -21.75 -1.57
N TYR A 400 -18.30 -21.50 -1.67
CA TYR A 400 -18.82 -20.45 -2.55
C TYR A 400 -18.55 -19.08 -1.96
N ASP A 401 -18.40 -18.13 -2.88
CA ASP A 401 -18.09 -16.75 -2.60
C ASP A 401 -19.02 -15.91 -3.50
N SER A 402 -19.57 -14.84 -2.97
CA SER A 402 -20.43 -13.87 -3.66
C SER A 402 -20.15 -12.50 -3.07
N ILE A 403 -20.24 -11.46 -3.92
CA ILE A 403 -20.12 -10.08 -3.44
C ILE A 403 -21.24 -9.73 -2.45
N MET A 404 -22.37 -10.42 -2.53
CA MET A 404 -23.56 -10.20 -1.71
C MET A 404 -23.56 -10.90 -0.36
N PHE A 405 -22.54 -11.67 0.01
CA PHE A 405 -22.47 -12.15 1.41
C PHE A 405 -22.30 -10.96 2.36
N SER A 406 -22.82 -11.09 3.57
CA SER A 406 -22.76 -10.05 4.60
C SER A 406 -21.35 -9.43 4.70
N THR A 407 -21.27 -8.12 4.50
CA THR A 407 -20.00 -7.39 4.43
C THR A 407 -19.20 -7.57 5.73
N THR A 408 -17.95 -7.99 5.60
CA THR A 408 -17.00 -8.10 6.72
C THR A 408 -15.74 -7.30 6.41
N ARG A 409 -14.96 -6.97 7.45
CA ARG A 409 -13.68 -6.25 7.30
C ARG A 409 -12.67 -6.99 6.41
N HIS A 410 -12.76 -8.31 6.34
CA HIS A 410 -11.75 -9.15 5.69
C HIS A 410 -12.11 -9.56 4.27
N ARG A 411 -13.25 -9.10 3.73
CA ARG A 411 -13.71 -9.48 2.40
C ARG A 411 -13.71 -8.28 1.46
N SER A 412 -12.63 -8.13 0.70
CA SER A 412 -12.42 -6.99 -0.22
C SER A 412 -12.78 -7.30 -1.67
N ARG A 413 -13.81 -8.12 -1.93
CA ARG A 413 -14.18 -8.45 -3.31
C ARG A 413 -15.02 -7.33 -3.91
N THR A 414 -14.52 -6.74 -4.99
CA THR A 414 -15.22 -5.75 -5.80
C THR A 414 -15.91 -6.35 -7.01
N CYS A 415 -15.46 -7.49 -7.50
CA CYS A 415 -15.99 -8.08 -8.74
C CYS A 415 -17.09 -9.12 -8.50
N LEU A 416 -17.99 -9.25 -9.47
CA LEU A 416 -19.05 -10.26 -9.43
C LEU A 416 -18.46 -11.66 -9.54
N THR A 417 -19.11 -12.59 -8.84
CA THR A 417 -18.88 -14.02 -9.02
C THR A 417 -19.86 -14.58 -10.03
N LYS A 418 -19.70 -15.87 -10.36
CA LYS A 418 -20.66 -16.56 -11.21
C LYS A 418 -22.06 -16.61 -10.58
N ASP A 419 -22.13 -16.77 -9.25
CA ASP A 419 -23.40 -16.78 -8.50
C ASP A 419 -24.10 -15.42 -8.59
N ASP A 420 -23.34 -14.33 -8.43
CA ASP A 420 -23.86 -12.96 -8.55
C ASP A 420 -24.36 -12.67 -9.97
N LEU A 421 -23.62 -13.11 -11.00
CA LEU A 421 -24.01 -12.95 -12.40
C LEU A 421 -25.25 -13.77 -12.76
N GLU A 422 -25.34 -15.02 -12.29
CA GLU A 422 -26.53 -15.86 -12.47
C GLU A 422 -27.75 -15.21 -11.79
N GLY A 423 -27.58 -14.66 -10.58
CA GLY A 423 -28.62 -13.89 -9.90
C GLY A 423 -29.00 -12.59 -10.63
N LEU A 424 -28.03 -11.94 -11.28
CA LEU A 424 -28.27 -10.71 -12.06
C LEU A 424 -29.11 -11.00 -13.29
N ASN A 425 -28.72 -12.02 -14.06
CA ASN A 425 -29.46 -12.49 -15.23
C ASN A 425 -30.84 -13.06 -14.87
N PHE A 426 -31.02 -13.49 -13.62
CA PHE A 426 -32.31 -13.93 -13.09
C PHE A 426 -33.26 -12.77 -12.77
N LEU A 427 -32.78 -11.74 -12.07
CA LEU A 427 -33.59 -10.56 -11.74
C LEU A 427 -33.86 -9.68 -12.97
N TYR A 428 -32.88 -9.64 -13.88
CA TYR A 428 -32.87 -8.80 -15.07
C TYR A 428 -32.48 -9.66 -16.28
N PRO A 429 -33.42 -10.45 -16.84
CA PRO A 429 -33.11 -11.27 -18.01
C PRO A 429 -32.88 -10.42 -19.26
N THR A 430 -31.86 -10.79 -20.05
CA THR A 430 -31.60 -10.31 -21.42
C THR A 430 -32.05 -11.38 -22.42
N CYS A 431 -32.86 -10.99 -23.40
CA CYS A 431 -33.53 -11.92 -24.32
C CYS A 431 -33.07 -11.67 -25.74
N SER A 432 -32.76 -12.73 -26.48
CA SER A 432 -32.23 -12.70 -27.85
C SER A 432 -33.28 -12.36 -28.92
N GLY A 433 -34.42 -11.77 -28.52
CA GLY A 433 -35.59 -11.54 -29.37
C GLY A 433 -35.60 -10.19 -30.12
N ASP A 434 -34.71 -9.28 -29.77
CA ASP A 434 -34.42 -8.08 -30.57
C ASP A 434 -33.15 -8.40 -31.39
N ASP A 435 -33.07 -7.98 -32.65
CA ASP A 435 -31.99 -8.25 -33.62
C ASP A 435 -30.55 -7.83 -33.18
N ILE A 436 -30.37 -7.50 -31.91
CA ILE A 436 -29.12 -7.15 -31.24
C ILE A 436 -28.48 -8.44 -30.72
N GLU A 437 -27.67 -9.04 -31.58
CA GLU A 437 -26.79 -10.18 -31.30
C GLU A 437 -26.04 -9.98 -29.96
N GLY A 438 -26.34 -10.83 -28.98
CA GLY A 438 -25.49 -11.03 -27.82
C GLY A 438 -26.26 -11.60 -26.65
N ASP A 439 -25.92 -12.83 -26.34
CA ASP A 439 -26.47 -13.61 -25.26
C ASP A 439 -26.13 -13.00 -23.89
N ALA A 440 -26.82 -13.45 -22.85
CA ALA A 440 -26.43 -13.17 -21.48
C ALA A 440 -24.97 -13.63 -21.25
N LEU A 441 -24.21 -12.89 -20.44
CA LEU A 441 -22.83 -13.26 -20.14
C LEU A 441 -22.81 -14.55 -19.32
N ASP A 442 -21.99 -15.51 -19.73
CA ASP A 442 -21.77 -16.78 -19.02
C ASP A 442 -20.68 -16.68 -17.93
N GLN A 443 -19.86 -15.63 -17.98
CA GLN A 443 -18.76 -15.37 -17.05
C GLN A 443 -18.76 -13.90 -16.65
N PRO A 444 -18.50 -13.59 -15.37
CA PRO A 444 -18.48 -12.22 -14.91
C PRO A 444 -17.25 -11.49 -15.47
N GLU A 445 -17.49 -10.29 -16.00
CA GLU A 445 -16.43 -9.35 -16.34
C GLU A 445 -16.05 -8.53 -15.11
N CYS A 446 -14.74 -8.35 -14.92
CA CYS A 446 -14.16 -7.65 -13.78
C CYS A 446 -13.23 -6.56 -14.29
N LEU A 447 -13.66 -5.29 -14.17
CA LEU A 447 -12.81 -4.14 -14.41
C LEU A 447 -12.27 -3.60 -13.10
N GLU A 448 -11.08 -4.07 -12.73
CA GLU A 448 -10.35 -3.50 -11.62
C GLU A 448 -9.36 -2.45 -12.11
N THR A 449 -9.56 -1.21 -11.67
CA THR A 449 -8.60 -0.13 -11.83
C THR A 449 -7.42 -0.39 -10.90
N LEU A 450 -6.19 -0.29 -11.44
CA LEU A 450 -4.98 -0.43 -10.63
C LEU A 450 -4.84 0.78 -9.70
N GLU A 451 -5.29 0.59 -8.46
CA GLU A 451 -5.07 1.52 -7.37
C GLU A 451 -3.64 1.35 -6.85
N LEU A 452 -2.81 2.39 -6.95
CA LEU A 452 -1.42 2.34 -6.47
C LEU A 452 -1.24 3.10 -5.14
N SER A 453 -2.32 3.28 -4.37
CA SER A 453 -2.28 4.13 -3.16
C SER A 453 -1.43 3.53 -2.05
N GLY A 454 -1.43 2.20 -1.89
CA GLY A 454 -0.60 1.47 -0.92
C GLY A 454 0.88 1.58 -1.27
N TYR A 455 1.22 1.45 -2.56
CA TYR A 455 2.60 1.65 -3.04
C TYR A 455 3.06 3.10 -2.93
N LEU A 456 2.15 4.05 -3.16
CA LEU A 456 2.43 5.47 -2.96
C LEU A 456 2.72 5.76 -1.48
N ARG A 457 1.92 5.22 -0.55
CA ARG A 457 2.17 5.31 0.89
C ARG A 457 3.50 4.70 1.28
N PHE A 458 3.82 3.51 0.77
CA PHE A 458 5.13 2.89 0.98
C PHE A 458 6.27 3.82 0.54
N THR A 459 6.15 4.39 -0.65
CA THR A 459 7.16 5.28 -1.21
C THR A 459 7.30 6.57 -0.39
N LEU A 460 6.21 7.19 0.03
CA LEU A 460 6.23 8.46 0.76
C LEU A 460 6.60 8.30 2.24
N ALA A 461 6.06 7.30 2.92
CA ALA A 461 6.29 7.07 4.35
C ALA A 461 7.64 6.41 4.63
N ILE A 462 8.12 5.54 3.74
CA ILE A 462 9.35 4.76 3.93
C ILE A 462 10.41 5.15 2.91
N GLY A 463 10.07 5.12 1.63
CA GLY A 463 11.02 5.32 0.53
C GLY A 463 11.75 6.66 0.59
N ILE A 464 11.02 7.78 0.59
CA ILE A 464 11.59 9.13 0.58
C ILE A 464 12.43 9.41 1.84
N PRO A 465 11.92 9.21 3.08
CA PRO A 465 12.73 9.41 4.28
C PRO A 465 14.00 8.55 4.29
N TYR A 466 13.91 7.30 3.84
CA TYR A 466 15.06 6.42 3.75
C TYR A 466 16.10 6.90 2.73
N ILE A 467 15.68 7.32 1.53
CA ILE A 467 16.60 7.86 0.51
C ILE A 467 17.31 9.11 1.05
N ILE A 468 16.57 10.04 1.67
CA ILE A 468 17.15 11.26 2.26
C ILE A 468 18.14 10.89 3.37
N ALA A 469 17.78 10.01 4.31
CA ALA A 469 18.66 9.57 5.38
C ALA A 469 19.92 8.88 4.84
N SER A 470 19.76 8.03 3.82
CA SER A 470 20.87 7.33 3.17
C SER A 470 21.82 8.29 2.48
N LEU A 471 21.30 9.30 1.77
CA LEU A 471 22.11 10.35 1.15
C LEU A 471 22.90 11.14 2.19
N ILE A 472 22.27 11.54 3.31
CA ILE A 472 22.95 12.25 4.41
C ILE A 472 24.07 11.39 4.99
N ILE A 473 23.80 10.12 5.31
CA ILE A 473 24.79 9.20 5.87
C ILE A 473 25.95 9.00 4.88
N ALA A 474 25.66 8.79 3.60
CA ALA A 474 26.66 8.60 2.56
C ALA A 474 27.54 9.86 2.38
N VAL A 475 26.95 11.06 2.39
CA VAL A 475 27.68 12.33 2.34
C VAL A 475 28.59 12.48 3.56
N VAL A 476 28.08 12.22 4.77
CA VAL A 476 28.88 12.29 6.01
C VAL A 476 30.04 11.31 5.96
N GLN A 477 29.80 10.05 5.58
CA GLN A 477 30.86 9.05 5.47
C GLN A 477 31.89 9.39 4.39
N CYS A 478 31.45 9.94 3.25
CA CYS A 478 32.34 10.41 2.19
C CYS A 478 33.23 11.55 2.71
N CYS A 479 32.64 12.56 3.37
CA CYS A 479 33.36 13.68 3.98
C CYS A 479 34.38 13.21 5.03
N VAL A 480 33.99 12.29 5.91
CA VAL A 480 34.88 11.70 6.92
C VAL A 480 35.99 10.89 6.25
N GLY A 481 35.68 10.09 5.22
CA GLY A 481 36.66 9.33 4.45
C GLY A 481 37.70 10.22 3.76
N ILE A 482 37.25 11.31 3.12
CA ILE A 482 38.12 12.31 2.50
C ILE A 482 39.00 12.99 3.56
N TYR A 483 38.41 13.40 4.69
CA TYR A 483 39.14 14.01 5.80
C TYR A 483 40.22 13.08 6.34
N MET A 484 39.89 11.81 6.60
CA MET A 484 40.83 10.82 7.13
C MET A 484 41.94 10.50 6.12
N LYS A 485 41.61 10.42 4.82
CA LYS A 485 42.61 10.23 3.75
C LYS A 485 43.56 11.42 3.64
N ARG A 486 43.05 12.65 3.72
CA ARG A 486 43.89 13.88 3.75
C ARG A 486 44.79 13.89 4.98
N ARG A 487 44.24 13.55 6.15
CA ARG A 487 44.99 13.51 7.40
C ARG A 487 46.08 12.43 7.40
N ALA A 488 45.80 11.24 6.87
CA ALA A 488 46.79 10.18 6.71
C ALA A 488 47.97 10.65 5.83
N ARG A 489 47.68 11.27 4.67
CA ARG A 489 48.72 11.85 3.80
C ARG A 489 49.57 12.90 4.51
N ASN A 490 48.95 13.76 5.32
CA ASN A 490 49.68 14.78 6.10
C ASN A 490 50.59 14.15 7.17
N LEU A 491 50.13 13.10 7.84
CA LEU A 491 50.93 12.34 8.81
C LEU A 491 52.09 11.61 8.13
N ASP A 492 51.85 10.96 6.99
CA ASP A 492 52.90 10.30 6.21
C ASP A 492 53.97 11.31 5.74
N ALA A 493 53.54 12.51 5.31
CA ALA A 493 54.47 13.58 4.97
C ALA A 493 55.34 14.01 6.18
N GLN A 494 54.75 14.15 7.37
CA GLN A 494 55.47 14.50 8.60
C GLN A 494 56.44 13.40 9.05
N VAL A 495 56.05 12.13 8.95
CA VAL A 495 56.92 10.99 9.25
C VAL A 495 58.11 10.98 8.28
N ASN A 496 57.86 11.19 6.99
CA ASN A 496 58.92 11.25 5.98
C ASN A 496 59.89 12.41 6.24
N THR A 497 59.41 13.59 6.68
CA THR A 497 60.30 14.69 7.06
C THR A 497 61.13 14.36 8.29
N LEU A 498 60.53 13.77 9.33
CA LEU A 498 61.24 13.38 10.55
C LEU A 498 62.29 12.28 10.30
N GLN A 499 61.99 11.32 9.43
CA GLN A 499 62.95 10.29 9.03
C GLN A 499 64.15 10.89 8.29
N ARG A 500 63.92 11.90 7.42
CA ARG A 500 65.00 12.65 6.76
C ARG A 500 65.84 13.43 7.77
N ASP A 501 65.21 14.10 8.72
CA ASP A 501 65.91 14.87 9.76
C ASP A 501 66.70 13.96 10.72
N ALA A 502 66.13 12.83 11.14
CA ALA A 502 66.83 11.83 11.94
C ALA A 502 68.04 11.26 11.18
N SER A 503 67.87 10.98 9.88
CA SER A 503 68.98 10.54 9.02
C SER A 503 70.07 11.61 8.90
N ARG A 504 69.69 12.90 8.85
CA ARG A 504 70.62 14.03 8.83
C ARG A 504 71.36 14.17 10.17
N MET A 505 70.66 14.12 11.28
CA MET A 505 71.27 14.19 12.62
C MET A 505 72.21 13.01 12.89
N ALA A 506 71.87 11.80 12.42
CA ALA A 506 72.76 10.64 12.52
C ALA A 506 74.08 10.87 11.76
N LYS A 507 74.00 11.47 10.56
CA LYS A 507 75.18 11.85 9.77
C LYS A 507 76.01 12.94 10.48
N GLU A 508 75.35 13.95 11.05
CA GLU A 508 76.03 15.02 11.78
C GLU A 508 76.70 14.51 13.07
N GLN A 509 76.04 13.63 13.84
CA GLN A 509 76.64 12.99 15.01
C GLN A 509 77.84 12.11 14.64
N TYR A 510 77.76 11.37 13.52
CA TYR A 510 78.88 10.58 13.02
C TYR A 510 80.06 11.50 12.64
N ALA A 511 79.79 12.61 11.93
CA ALA A 511 80.80 13.59 11.56
C ALA A 511 81.46 14.24 12.80
N LEU A 512 80.67 14.59 13.83
CA LEU A 512 81.18 15.13 15.09
C LEU A 512 82.07 14.12 15.82
N ARG A 513 81.66 12.84 15.89
CA ARG A 513 82.47 11.76 16.48
C ARG A 513 83.79 11.58 15.74
N MET A 514 83.80 11.70 14.42
CA MET A 514 85.04 11.64 13.62
C MET A 514 85.94 12.84 13.89
N ARG A 515 85.39 14.06 14.03
CA ARG A 515 86.17 15.25 14.44
C ARG A 515 86.78 15.10 15.83
N ILE A 516 86.03 14.57 16.80
CA ILE A 516 86.54 14.32 18.15
C ILE A 516 87.67 13.29 18.14
N ARG A 517 87.55 12.20 17.35
CA ARG A 517 88.64 11.22 17.19
C ARG A 517 89.90 11.84 16.56
N ALA A 518 89.73 12.73 15.58
CA ALA A 518 90.86 13.43 14.97
C ALA A 518 91.57 14.37 15.95
N LEU A 519 90.82 15.03 16.85
CA LEU A 519 91.38 15.91 17.89
C LEU A 519 92.03 15.15 19.06
N GLY A 520 91.57 13.93 19.35
CA GLY A 520 92.12 13.08 20.42
C GLY A 520 93.37 12.26 20.05
N GLY A 521 93.86 12.36 18.80
CA GLY A 521 94.99 11.58 18.29
C GLY A 521 96.39 12.04 18.73
N SER A 522 96.50 12.99 19.66
CA SER A 522 97.78 13.48 20.19
C SER A 522 97.82 13.37 21.72
N MET A 523 97.64 12.15 22.23
CA MET A 523 98.10 11.78 23.56
C MET A 523 98.95 10.54 23.39
N THR A 524 100.26 10.77 23.26
CA THR A 524 101.28 9.72 23.21
C THR A 524 101.17 8.87 24.49
N PRO A 525 101.18 7.54 24.38
CA PRO A 525 101.39 6.70 25.55
C PRO A 525 102.82 6.93 26.01
N ARG A 526 102.98 7.59 27.15
CA ARG A 526 104.26 7.71 27.84
C ARG A 526 104.58 6.36 28.46
N ASP A 527 105.61 5.71 27.93
CA ASP A 527 106.20 4.49 28.46
C ASP A 527 106.49 4.61 29.96
N GLY A 528 106.03 3.61 30.71
CA GLY A 528 106.12 3.56 32.16
C GLY A 528 105.99 2.14 32.67
N ASN A 529 107.14 1.46 32.71
CA ASN A 529 107.39 0.14 33.25
C ASN A 529 106.91 -0.04 34.71
N ARG A 530 106.81 -1.33 35.11
CA ARG A 530 106.81 -1.91 36.46
C ARG A 530 105.49 -2.10 37.24
N SER A 531 105.14 -3.38 37.31
CA SER A 531 104.90 -4.18 38.53
C SER A 531 104.02 -3.59 39.63
N GLY A 532 102.85 -4.21 39.82
CA GLY A 532 102.12 -4.13 41.08
C GLY A 532 100.64 -4.43 40.93
N ARG A 533 100.26 -5.70 41.10
CA ARG A 533 98.98 -6.00 41.77
C ARG A 533 99.01 -5.26 43.12
N PRO A 534 97.93 -4.56 43.49
CA PRO A 534 96.95 -5.26 44.31
C PRO A 534 95.50 -4.94 43.95
N ASN A 535 94.63 -5.82 44.45
CA ASN A 535 93.19 -5.71 44.48
C ASN A 535 92.70 -4.32 44.93
N SER A 536 91.88 -3.69 44.10
CA SER A 536 90.75 -2.90 44.57
C SER A 536 89.57 -3.11 43.62
N ALA A 537 88.69 -4.00 44.06
CA ALA A 537 87.28 -3.89 43.75
C ALA A 537 86.76 -2.50 44.18
N HIS A 538 85.63 -2.11 43.61
CA HIS A 538 84.89 -0.85 43.80
C HIS A 538 85.37 0.37 42.98
N ILE A 539 84.43 0.92 42.18
CA ILE A 539 84.40 2.27 41.56
C ILE A 539 84.59 2.34 40.02
N TRP A 540 84.35 1.27 39.25
CA TRP A 540 84.12 1.41 37.79
C TRP A 540 82.88 0.69 37.23
N GLU A 541 82.01 0.16 38.09
CA GLU A 541 80.79 -0.56 37.67
C GLU A 541 79.54 0.32 37.50
N VAL A 542 79.64 1.66 37.54
CA VAL A 542 78.46 2.55 37.49
C VAL A 542 78.28 3.28 36.15
N PHE A 543 79.27 3.30 35.24
CA PHE A 543 79.14 4.09 34.00
C PHE A 543 79.26 3.35 32.67
N ASN A 544 79.31 2.00 32.67
CA ASN A 544 79.45 1.25 31.40
C ASN A 544 78.49 0.07 31.20
N ARG A 545 77.36 0.03 31.91
CA ARG A 545 76.21 -0.85 31.60
C ARG A 545 74.95 -0.01 31.40
N GLY A 546 74.74 0.44 30.17
CA GLY A 546 73.48 1.10 29.83
C GLY A 546 73.41 1.71 28.44
N SER A 547 74.13 1.22 27.43
CA SER A 547 74.01 1.71 26.04
C SER A 547 74.66 0.78 25.02
N ARG A 548 74.28 -0.51 24.97
CA ARG A 548 74.44 -1.36 23.76
C ARG A 548 73.34 -2.41 23.72
N SER A 549 72.79 -2.63 22.52
CA SER A 549 71.58 -3.40 22.16
C SER A 549 70.31 -2.54 22.30
N VAL A 550 69.59 -2.12 21.26
CA VAL A 550 69.31 -2.72 19.94
C VAL A 550 69.17 -1.60 18.90
N VAL A 551 70.14 -1.50 17.98
CA VAL A 551 69.96 -0.90 16.65
C VAL A 551 70.52 -1.92 15.68
N ASN A 552 69.63 -2.78 15.19
CA ASN A 552 69.78 -3.56 13.97
C ASN A 552 68.36 -3.86 13.49
N MET A 553 67.78 -2.95 12.72
CA MET A 553 66.69 -3.29 11.81
C MET A 553 66.56 -2.18 10.77
N PHE A 554 66.42 -2.61 9.51
CA PHE A 554 66.22 -1.84 8.28
C PHE A 554 67.48 -1.46 7.49
N THR A 555 67.93 -2.41 6.68
CA THR A 555 68.25 -2.14 5.26
C THR A 555 67.33 -2.99 4.37
N PRO A 556 66.92 -2.49 3.19
CA PRO A 556 66.15 -3.24 2.21
C PRO A 556 67.08 -3.91 1.18
N SER A 557 66.75 -5.13 0.75
CA SER A 557 67.36 -5.76 -0.43
C SER A 557 66.26 -6.35 -1.30
N ASN A 558 66.21 -5.86 -2.54
CA ASN A 558 65.41 -6.35 -3.64
C ASN A 558 66.08 -7.60 -4.24
N GLY A 559 65.30 -8.63 -4.53
CA GLY A 559 65.71 -9.77 -5.34
C GLY A 559 64.57 -10.76 -5.51
N GLY A 560 63.78 -10.60 -6.57
CA GLY A 560 62.77 -11.60 -6.96
C GLY A 560 63.38 -12.69 -7.84
N SER A 561 62.96 -13.94 -7.62
CA SER A 561 62.58 -14.88 -8.69
C SER A 561 61.98 -16.17 -8.10
N ARG A 562 60.78 -16.52 -8.56
CA ARG A 562 60.19 -17.87 -8.83
C ARG A 562 60.97 -19.10 -8.30
N THR A 563 60.37 -20.08 -7.63
CA THR A 563 59.24 -20.94 -8.05
C THR A 563 58.72 -21.79 -6.86
N ASN A 564 57.49 -22.28 -7.01
CA ASN A 564 56.72 -23.18 -6.14
C ASN A 564 57.48 -24.46 -5.74
N VAL A 565 57.10 -25.05 -4.60
CA VAL A 565 56.54 -26.42 -4.48
C VAL A 565 56.26 -26.74 -2.99
N THR A 566 54.99 -27.11 -2.78
CA THR A 566 54.31 -27.91 -1.75
C THR A 566 54.84 -28.09 -0.32
N ALA A 567 53.88 -27.84 0.58
CA ALA A 567 53.70 -28.33 1.93
C ALA A 567 54.23 -29.75 2.24
N GLU A 568 54.87 -29.86 3.40
CA GLU A 568 54.82 -31.05 4.26
C GLU A 568 55.01 -30.58 5.72
N PHE A 569 54.00 -30.84 6.56
CA PHE A 569 54.07 -30.67 8.01
C PHE A 569 53.91 -32.07 8.62
N SER A 570 55.06 -32.66 8.97
CA SER A 570 55.20 -33.67 10.04
C SER A 570 54.91 -32.96 11.37
N GLU A 571 54.31 -33.51 12.42
CA GLU A 571 54.44 -34.83 13.03
C GLU A 571 53.47 -34.86 14.24
N GLY A 572 52.96 -36.03 14.66
CA GLY A 572 52.27 -36.13 15.96
C GLY A 572 51.29 -37.28 16.17
N CYS A 573 51.75 -38.50 15.93
CA CYS A 573 51.35 -39.82 16.48
C CYS A 573 50.24 -39.88 17.55
N ALA A 574 49.25 -40.75 17.31
CA ALA A 574 48.75 -41.72 18.28
C ALA A 574 48.03 -42.86 17.55
N ASP A 575 48.62 -44.05 17.64
CA ASP A 575 48.11 -45.34 17.14
C ASP A 575 46.97 -45.88 18.02
N HIS A 576 46.01 -46.55 17.39
CA HIS A 576 45.43 -47.80 17.89
C HIS A 576 44.83 -48.59 16.72
N ASP A 577 45.38 -49.79 16.53
CA ASP A 577 44.96 -50.85 15.62
C ASP A 577 43.61 -51.47 16.02
N GLU A 578 42.83 -51.91 15.03
CA GLU A 578 42.52 -53.32 14.72
C GLU A 578 41.17 -53.51 14.01
N GLU A 579 41.25 -54.30 12.91
CA GLU A 579 40.29 -55.30 12.40
C GLU A 579 38.80 -54.93 12.17
N GLY A 580 38.13 -55.30 11.07
CA GLY A 580 38.43 -56.25 10.02
C GLY A 580 37.36 -56.18 8.93
N GLY A 581 37.71 -56.67 7.74
CA GLY A 581 36.87 -56.63 6.55
C GLY A 581 35.76 -57.67 6.53
N GLY A 582 34.70 -57.35 5.78
CA GLY A 582 33.65 -58.28 5.37
C GLY A 582 33.16 -57.94 3.98
N ARG A 583 33.69 -58.65 2.97
CA ARG A 583 33.13 -58.71 1.61
C ARG A 583 31.82 -59.49 1.62
N GLY A 584 30.83 -59.01 0.88
CA GLY A 584 29.64 -59.77 0.48
C GLY A 584 29.07 -59.19 -0.81
N ALA A 585 29.28 -59.89 -1.91
CA ALA A 585 28.84 -59.53 -3.25
C ALA A 585 27.48 -60.15 -3.60
N LEU A 586 26.91 -59.63 -4.69
CA LEU A 586 25.93 -60.22 -5.61
C LEU A 586 24.43 -60.05 -5.30
N GLY A 587 23.73 -59.45 -6.27
CA GLY A 587 22.27 -59.51 -6.39
C GLY A 587 21.72 -58.49 -7.38
N HIS A 588 21.90 -58.73 -8.68
CA HIS A 588 21.21 -58.03 -9.77
C HIS A 588 19.69 -58.03 -9.59
N HIS A 589 19.03 -56.88 -9.77
CA HIS A 589 17.81 -56.79 -10.58
C HIS A 589 17.66 -55.37 -11.13
N ALA A 590 17.48 -55.31 -12.45
CA ALA A 590 17.24 -54.11 -13.22
C ALA A 590 15.76 -53.74 -13.18
N SER A 591 15.45 -52.45 -13.01
CA SER A 591 14.36 -51.75 -13.70
C SER A 591 14.52 -50.23 -13.51
N SER A 592 14.84 -49.54 -14.61
CA SER A 592 14.40 -48.19 -15.04
C SER A 592 13.55 -47.42 -14.01
N PHE A 593 13.91 -46.24 -13.48
CA PHE A 593 14.45 -44.99 -14.05
C PHE A 593 13.56 -44.35 -15.12
N GLU A 594 12.44 -43.75 -14.69
CA GLU A 594 11.74 -42.63 -15.34
C GLU A 594 10.56 -42.15 -14.46
N GLN A 595 10.73 -41.08 -13.68
CA GLN A 595 9.68 -40.07 -13.39
C GLN A 595 10.19 -39.03 -12.38
N GLU A 596 10.96 -38.07 -12.87
CA GLU A 596 11.14 -36.79 -12.18
C GLU A 596 11.44 -35.71 -13.24
N ASN A 597 10.40 -35.29 -13.96
CA ASN A 597 10.40 -34.04 -14.72
C ASN A 597 8.97 -33.68 -15.16
N ARG A 598 8.22 -32.99 -14.29
CA ARG A 598 6.95 -32.36 -14.68
C ARG A 598 6.54 -31.23 -13.73
N MET A 599 7.38 -30.20 -13.61
CA MET A 599 6.95 -28.86 -13.16
C MET A 599 7.92 -27.79 -13.71
N SER A 600 7.87 -27.56 -15.03
CA SER A 600 8.48 -26.37 -15.65
C SER A 600 8.05 -26.23 -17.12
N VAL A 601 6.74 -26.20 -17.41
CA VAL A 601 6.22 -25.77 -18.73
C VAL A 601 4.85 -25.09 -18.55
N VAL A 602 4.86 -23.87 -17.99
CA VAL A 602 3.83 -22.84 -18.25
C VAL A 602 4.55 -21.48 -18.17
N ARG A 603 5.45 -21.23 -19.12
CA ARG A 603 6.04 -19.90 -19.34
C ARG A 603 6.76 -19.82 -20.69
N GLU A 604 6.09 -20.22 -21.77
CA GLU A 604 6.49 -19.86 -23.15
C GLU A 604 5.38 -20.28 -24.13
N SER A 605 4.32 -19.47 -24.23
CA SER A 605 3.46 -19.45 -25.43
C SER A 605 2.75 -18.11 -25.68
N GLU A 606 3.28 -16.99 -25.16
CA GLU A 606 2.77 -15.63 -25.45
C GLU A 606 3.72 -14.81 -26.33
N ARG A 607 4.42 -15.46 -27.25
CA ARG A 607 5.13 -14.78 -28.35
C ARG A 607 5.05 -15.63 -29.61
N GLU A 608 3.93 -15.51 -30.32
CA GLU A 608 3.83 -15.47 -31.79
C GLU A 608 2.36 -15.66 -32.18
N GLY A 609 1.72 -14.56 -32.58
CA GLY A 609 0.32 -14.60 -32.98
C GLY A 609 -0.34 -13.22 -33.17
N VAL A 610 0.42 -12.14 -33.38
CA VAL A 610 -0.14 -10.86 -33.83
C VAL A 610 -0.42 -11.00 -35.33
N ARG A 611 -1.59 -11.55 -35.66
CA ARG A 611 -2.22 -11.30 -36.95
C ARG A 611 -2.95 -9.97 -36.81
N THR A 612 -2.43 -8.97 -37.51
CA THR A 612 -3.09 -7.69 -37.76
C THR A 612 -4.41 -7.93 -38.48
N SER A 613 -5.53 -7.89 -37.76
CA SER A 613 -6.82 -7.57 -38.35
C SER A 613 -6.96 -6.06 -38.37
N GLU A 614 -6.87 -5.46 -39.56
CA GLU A 614 -7.29 -4.09 -39.82
C GLU A 614 -8.75 -3.95 -39.39
N PHE A 615 -8.98 -3.20 -38.29
CA PHE A 615 -10.30 -2.75 -37.91
C PHE A 615 -10.37 -1.24 -38.15
N ASN A 616 -11.25 -0.87 -39.07
CA ASN A 616 -11.57 0.50 -39.45
C ASN A 616 -11.89 1.35 -38.22
N ARG A 617 -11.08 2.38 -37.97
CA ARG A 617 -11.48 3.52 -37.13
C ARG A 617 -12.53 4.33 -37.89
N GLY A 618 -13.80 4.07 -37.59
CA GLY A 618 -14.87 5.04 -37.82
C GLY A 618 -14.63 6.24 -36.91
N THR A 619 -14.18 7.34 -37.48
CA THR A 619 -14.22 8.67 -36.86
C THR A 619 -15.68 9.10 -36.72
N TYR A 620 -16.19 9.14 -35.49
CA TYR A 620 -17.40 9.90 -35.17
C TYR A 620 -17.03 11.40 -35.21
N GLN A 621 -17.35 12.06 -36.32
CA GLN A 621 -17.45 13.52 -36.35
C GLN A 621 -18.77 13.91 -35.69
N TYR A 622 -18.70 14.73 -34.64
CA TYR A 622 -19.83 15.52 -34.20
C TYR A 622 -20.05 16.62 -35.24
N GLU A 623 -21.11 16.49 -36.03
CA GLU A 623 -21.62 17.52 -36.91
C GLU A 623 -22.47 18.46 -36.05
N TYR A 624 -21.98 19.68 -35.81
CA TYR A 624 -22.78 20.78 -35.28
C TYR A 624 -23.65 21.30 -36.43
N GLU A 625 -24.95 21.01 -36.41
CA GLU A 625 -25.91 21.73 -37.25
C GLU A 625 -26.10 23.14 -36.69
N GLU A 626 -25.56 24.13 -37.40
CA GLU A 626 -25.92 25.54 -37.22
C GLU A 626 -27.32 25.76 -37.82
N GLU A 627 -28.34 25.84 -36.97
CA GLU A 627 -29.65 26.37 -37.37
C GLU A 627 -29.54 27.87 -37.71
N SER A 628 -29.60 28.12 -39.01
CA SER A 628 -29.85 29.42 -39.63
C SER A 628 -31.27 29.89 -39.29
N SER A 629 -31.41 30.80 -38.33
CA SER A 629 -32.67 31.51 -38.10
C SER A 629 -32.84 32.64 -39.13
N GLY A 630 -33.73 32.41 -40.09
CA GLY A 630 -34.22 33.40 -41.04
C GLY A 630 -35.04 34.50 -40.35
N GLU A 631 -34.74 35.72 -40.75
CA GLU A 631 -35.34 36.98 -40.36
C GLU A 631 -36.66 37.15 -41.13
N ASP A 632 -37.80 37.34 -40.46
CA ASP A 632 -38.95 38.01 -41.08
C ASP A 632 -39.84 38.77 -40.09
N ARG A 633 -40.23 39.95 -40.56
CA ARG A 633 -40.88 41.06 -39.85
C ARG A 633 -42.32 40.76 -39.43
N ALA A 634 -42.70 41.19 -38.22
CA ALA A 634 -43.99 41.85 -38.01
C ALA A 634 -43.97 42.81 -36.82
N SER A 635 -44.39 44.03 -37.14
CA SER A 635 -44.64 45.21 -36.32
C SER A 635 -45.61 45.02 -35.15
N GLY A 636 -45.31 45.64 -34.00
CA GLY A 636 -46.25 45.85 -32.90
C GLY A 636 -45.73 46.91 -31.92
N ALA A 637 -46.26 48.12 -32.03
CA ALA A 637 -45.93 49.27 -31.18
C ALA A 637 -46.43 49.10 -29.73
N GLY A 638 -45.62 49.51 -28.75
CA GLY A 638 -45.99 49.45 -27.34
C GLY A 638 -45.07 50.25 -26.41
N ARG A 639 -45.35 51.57 -26.34
CA ARG A 639 -45.13 52.55 -25.25
C ARG A 639 -44.13 52.26 -24.11
N ALA A 640 -43.24 53.23 -23.94
CA ALA A 640 -42.27 53.41 -22.86
C ALA A 640 -42.89 53.57 -21.45
N SER A 641 -42.13 53.09 -20.44
CA SER A 641 -42.00 53.76 -19.14
C SER A 641 -40.56 53.61 -18.65
N ALA A 642 -39.96 54.74 -18.30
CA ALA A 642 -38.57 54.88 -17.87
C ALA A 642 -38.44 54.62 -16.35
N GLY A 643 -37.38 53.93 -15.94
CA GLY A 643 -37.01 53.78 -14.54
C GLY A 643 -35.61 53.18 -14.38
N ASP A 644 -34.69 54.02 -13.91
CA ASP A 644 -33.41 53.76 -13.26
C ASP A 644 -32.38 52.79 -13.88
N ARG A 645 -31.34 53.40 -14.47
CA ARG A 645 -30.02 52.80 -14.74
C ARG A 645 -28.96 53.59 -13.99
N THR A 646 -28.47 53.08 -12.86
CA THR A 646 -27.13 53.38 -12.32
C THR A 646 -26.74 52.40 -11.19
N SER A 647 -26.46 51.12 -11.52
CA SER A 647 -25.57 50.29 -10.67
C SER A 647 -24.97 49.01 -11.32
N ILE A 648 -25.28 48.69 -12.58
CA ILE A 648 -24.93 47.37 -13.17
C ILE A 648 -23.57 47.34 -13.90
N SER A 649 -22.91 48.47 -14.10
CA SER A 649 -21.68 48.55 -14.92
C SER A 649 -20.39 48.08 -14.22
N SER A 650 -20.35 47.97 -12.89
CA SER A 650 -19.17 47.47 -12.15
C SER A 650 -19.15 45.94 -11.98
N LEU A 651 -20.31 45.29 -12.03
CA LEU A 651 -20.46 43.84 -11.83
C LEU A 651 -20.15 43.05 -13.10
N GLN A 652 -20.50 43.58 -14.28
CA GLN A 652 -20.17 42.93 -15.56
C GLN A 652 -18.67 42.96 -15.89
N LEU A 653 -17.94 43.98 -15.42
CA LEU A 653 -16.48 44.07 -15.65
C LEU A 653 -15.69 43.07 -14.77
N ASN A 654 -16.20 42.74 -13.58
CA ASN A 654 -15.58 41.73 -12.70
C ASN A 654 -15.87 40.30 -13.16
N MET A 655 -17.04 40.03 -13.75
CA MET A 655 -17.34 38.71 -14.33
C MET A 655 -16.56 38.42 -15.61
N ALA A 656 -16.25 39.44 -16.42
CA ALA A 656 -15.40 39.27 -17.60
C ALA A 656 -13.95 38.90 -17.22
N LYS A 657 -13.41 39.47 -16.13
CA LYS A 657 -12.06 39.13 -15.64
C LYS A 657 -11.98 37.73 -15.01
N LEU A 658 -13.05 37.27 -14.36
CA LEU A 658 -13.13 35.90 -13.82
C LEU A 658 -13.24 34.84 -14.94
N ARG A 659 -13.99 35.13 -16.00
CA ARG A 659 -14.03 34.23 -17.18
C ARG A 659 -12.69 34.14 -17.92
N GLU A 660 -11.91 35.22 -17.91
CA GLU A 660 -10.57 35.21 -18.52
C GLU A 660 -9.54 34.44 -17.65
N SER A 661 -9.67 34.43 -16.32
CA SER A 661 -8.83 33.60 -15.44
C SER A 661 -9.16 32.11 -15.55
N ASP A 662 -10.44 31.76 -15.67
CA ASP A 662 -10.87 30.36 -15.83
C ASP A 662 -10.47 29.78 -17.19
N ALA A 663 -10.54 30.59 -18.26
CA ALA A 663 -10.04 30.20 -19.58
C ALA A 663 -8.52 29.91 -19.54
N ARG A 664 -7.73 30.71 -18.81
CA ARG A 664 -6.28 30.51 -18.66
C ARG A 664 -5.93 29.29 -17.81
N LEU A 665 -6.72 28.99 -16.78
CA LEU A 665 -6.55 27.78 -15.95
C LEU A 665 -6.93 26.50 -16.73
N SER A 666 -7.98 26.55 -17.55
CA SER A 666 -8.36 25.42 -18.42
C SER A 666 -7.29 25.12 -19.48
N ALA A 667 -6.69 26.16 -20.08
CA ALA A 667 -5.62 26.01 -21.06
C ALA A 667 -4.33 25.43 -20.44
N ALA A 668 -4.03 25.77 -19.18
CA ALA A 668 -2.90 25.19 -18.45
C ALA A 668 -3.12 23.70 -18.11
N SER A 669 -4.36 23.31 -17.77
CA SER A 669 -4.75 21.91 -17.53
C SER A 669 -4.61 21.05 -18.79
N VAL A 670 -5.11 21.53 -19.94
CA VAL A 670 -5.01 20.82 -21.23
C VAL A 670 -3.55 20.68 -21.70
N SER A 671 -2.69 21.66 -21.38
CA SER A 671 -1.25 21.59 -21.66
C SER A 671 -0.53 20.55 -20.79
N SER A 672 -0.95 20.41 -19.52
CA SER A 672 -0.40 19.41 -18.60
C SER A 672 -0.80 17.98 -18.99
N GLN A 673 -2.06 17.77 -19.42
CA GLN A 673 -2.53 16.48 -19.96
C GLN A 673 -1.79 16.08 -21.25
N LYS A 674 -1.51 17.02 -22.16
CA LYS A 674 -0.71 16.75 -23.37
C LYS A 674 0.74 16.38 -23.07
N TYR A 675 1.29 16.79 -21.93
CA TYR A 675 2.64 16.43 -21.51
C TYR A 675 2.68 15.04 -20.85
N ALA A 676 1.65 14.68 -20.07
CA ALA A 676 1.53 13.35 -19.46
C ALA A 676 1.37 12.23 -20.51
N HIS A 677 0.61 12.49 -21.58
CA HIS A 677 0.39 11.53 -22.67
C HIS A 677 1.59 11.35 -23.62
N ARG A 678 2.66 12.13 -23.42
CA ARG A 678 3.92 12.02 -24.17
C ARG A 678 5.03 11.28 -23.41
N ILE A 679 4.78 10.98 -22.13
CA ILE A 679 5.69 10.27 -21.22
C ILE A 679 5.26 8.80 -21.03
N GLN A 680 3.97 8.50 -21.19
CA GLN A 680 3.48 7.15 -21.56
C GLN A 680 3.75 6.89 -23.03
#